data_AF-A0A101QU90-F1
#
_entry.id   AF-A0A101QU90-F1
#
_cell.length_a   1.000
_cell.length_b   1.000
_cell.length_c   1.000
_cell.angle_alpha   90.00
_cell.angle_beta   90.00
_cell.angle_gamma   90.00
#
_symmetry.space_group_name_H-M   'P 1'
#
loop_
_entity.id
_entity.type
_entity.pdbx_description
1 polymer ?
#
loop_
_entity_poly.entity_id
_entity_poly.type
_entity_poly.pdbx_seq_one_letter_code
_entity_poly.pdbx_strand_id
1 'polypeptide(L)'
;MLAVARRRPRRVVELVRPYVDTTPQWGQRLLSLIEWALTPDLVDLAVDLIENGHADEARGPIAVNSDFWSLLYGLAETAPAPAARLVGAYLRRHLARARADGSGDPFASKHLSTHSQVAGTVLSRIAKAEPEAYVEQVLPFVIDVATAGSTDRTDAYAPAGRWGYRHVSGHSVDTALLAALDTALRSLAASYPAAAAGALQHLAASPVQELRFLACRAYTVIGQADEAISWLLTDERNLRLGWLDSPRWASRGLIETATPHCSDETLERLTVVLLGHYTAWERRRQKGQRSAWGWAQYELLSAISPDRRSDVVSRRLAEWERKFFGQLPSPPTAIQAEFVGSPISDHAAQRMTDVQWHRALDKYAKPRPERFWPPQGGVYELAQTLRSRAEQEPDRFTEFAFSLGSGSPAAYLCAIVEAVTPHLDADRWEQLALHAHRTLGPAAAPTICRALQSAPQNFTAASLSALDSYTTDPHPEQDIRDADAEGTRTDLLTAGMNATRGQAALTVATLLSHGSEHLHALTPLVTRLANDPVLAVRVCAAQAVLALMKHDPQIALDTAEQLLNHQDANVYNASTTQRLLINTLVREPSRFAAHLARALLEPGDAAELAGQSWAVATIQGCLTPELPNSTHELNTFARRGAAAVFANNIDHYPHLVPLFTDDDTDVRKNASQGMRQAFNLLPAQADELVSAFLDSDAFPDHLEHLAFALYDHTGPLPAVAINACERIVQHAGRDLGDLRTHRAADGHHLVSAVLRLYRQSPQPQRIRCLDIIDRLSQVGAYGLHAALENER
;
A
#
# COMPACT_ATOMS: atom_id res chain seq x y z
N MET A 1 -5.49 -16.80 -33.33
CA MET A 1 -6.39 -15.63 -33.41
C MET A 1 -5.67 -14.34 -33.05
N LEU A 2 -5.00 -14.26 -31.90
CA LEU A 2 -4.28 -13.08 -31.41
C LEU A 2 -3.25 -12.50 -32.39
N ALA A 3 -2.38 -13.34 -32.96
CA ALA A 3 -1.38 -12.90 -33.95
C ALA A 3 -2.03 -12.33 -35.23
N VAL A 4 -3.20 -12.86 -35.62
CA VAL A 4 -3.95 -12.39 -36.79
C VAL A 4 -4.73 -11.12 -36.46
N ALA A 5 -5.25 -10.98 -35.23
CA ALA A 5 -6.00 -9.81 -34.80
C ALA A 5 -5.19 -8.52 -34.89
N ARG A 6 -3.89 -8.57 -34.60
CA ARG A 6 -2.99 -7.43 -34.80
C ARG A 6 -2.78 -7.04 -36.27
N ARG A 7 -3.03 -7.95 -37.22
CA ARG A 7 -2.81 -7.74 -38.67
C ARG A 7 -4.12 -7.56 -39.46
N ARG A 8 -5.23 -8.15 -39.00
CA ARG A 8 -6.55 -8.19 -39.64
C ARG A 8 -7.68 -8.08 -38.61
N PRO A 9 -7.73 -7.01 -37.79
CA PRO A 9 -8.64 -6.90 -36.65
C PRO A 9 -10.12 -7.00 -37.05
N ARG A 10 -10.55 -6.28 -38.10
CA ARG A 10 -11.95 -6.29 -38.56
C ARG A 10 -12.47 -7.68 -38.93
N ARG A 11 -11.67 -8.46 -39.65
CA ARG A 11 -12.03 -9.83 -40.02
C ARG A 11 -12.10 -10.74 -38.79
N VAL A 12 -11.27 -10.49 -37.78
CA VAL A 12 -11.37 -11.22 -36.51
C VAL A 12 -12.67 -10.85 -35.79
N VAL A 13 -13.05 -9.57 -35.71
CA VAL A 13 -14.33 -9.13 -35.12
C VAL A 13 -15.52 -9.83 -35.76
N GLU A 14 -15.61 -9.84 -37.10
CA GLU A 14 -16.69 -10.53 -37.83
C GLU A 14 -16.81 -12.01 -37.48
N LEU A 15 -15.67 -12.68 -37.30
CA LEU A 15 -15.63 -14.11 -37.01
C LEU A 15 -15.93 -14.44 -35.55
N VAL A 16 -15.64 -13.53 -34.61
CA VAL A 16 -15.81 -13.80 -33.18
C VAL A 16 -17.13 -13.27 -32.61
N ARG A 17 -17.72 -12.23 -33.22
CA ARG A 17 -18.98 -11.61 -32.75
C ARG A 17 -20.14 -12.62 -32.59
N PRO A 18 -20.35 -13.61 -33.49
CA PRO A 18 -21.41 -14.62 -33.29
C PRO A 18 -21.21 -15.53 -32.07
N TYR A 19 -20.03 -15.50 -31.45
CA TYR A 19 -19.70 -16.36 -30.32
C TYR A 19 -19.76 -15.65 -28.95
N VAL A 20 -20.09 -14.36 -28.93
CA VAL A 20 -20.45 -13.64 -27.69
C VAL A 20 -21.65 -14.37 -27.06
N ASP A 21 -21.66 -14.54 -25.74
CA ASP A 21 -22.70 -15.26 -24.98
C ASP A 21 -22.92 -16.74 -25.31
N THR A 22 -22.06 -17.38 -26.10
CA THR A 22 -22.29 -18.79 -26.50
C THR A 22 -21.78 -19.80 -25.48
N THR A 23 -20.48 -19.77 -25.15
CA THR A 23 -19.87 -20.68 -24.18
C THR A 23 -18.84 -19.96 -23.32
N PRO A 24 -18.60 -20.41 -22.07
CA PRO A 24 -17.54 -19.86 -21.21
C PRO A 24 -16.16 -19.87 -21.87
N GLN A 25 -15.88 -20.88 -22.71
CA GLN A 25 -14.63 -20.99 -23.48
C GLN A 25 -14.49 -19.87 -24.52
N TRP A 26 -15.58 -19.40 -25.10
CA TRP A 26 -15.55 -18.25 -26.00
C TRP A 26 -15.42 -16.93 -25.25
N GLY A 27 -16.04 -16.79 -24.07
CA GLY A 27 -15.73 -15.69 -23.15
C GLY A 27 -14.23 -15.65 -22.80
N GLN A 28 -13.67 -16.82 -22.48
CA GLN A 28 -12.24 -17.02 -22.25
C GLN A 28 -11.36 -16.93 -23.51
N ARG A 29 -11.89 -16.68 -24.70
CA ARG A 29 -11.12 -16.27 -25.91
C ARG A 29 -11.30 -14.81 -26.31
N LEU A 30 -12.48 -14.26 -26.04
CA LEU A 30 -12.85 -12.89 -26.36
C LEU A 30 -12.12 -11.86 -25.49
N LEU A 31 -12.00 -12.07 -24.19
CA LEU A 31 -11.19 -11.20 -23.33
C LEU A 31 -9.65 -11.26 -23.68
N SER A 32 -9.19 -12.11 -24.63
CA SER A 32 -7.76 -12.53 -24.87
C SER A 32 -7.29 -11.67 -25.97
N LEU A 33 -8.17 -11.67 -26.96
CA LEU A 33 -8.24 -10.73 -28.01
C LEU A 33 -8.17 -9.31 -27.42
N ILE A 34 -8.89 -9.04 -26.31
CA ILE A 34 -8.71 -7.80 -25.56
C ILE A 34 -7.32 -7.74 -24.92
N GLU A 35 -6.97 -8.59 -23.96
CA GLU A 35 -5.73 -8.44 -23.16
C GLU A 35 -4.42 -8.41 -23.96
N TRP A 36 -4.37 -9.09 -25.11
CA TRP A 36 -3.14 -9.29 -25.88
C TRP A 36 -3.13 -8.70 -27.27
N ALA A 37 -4.29 -8.43 -27.84
CA ALA A 37 -4.36 -7.95 -29.22
C ALA A 37 -5.16 -6.66 -29.35
N LEU A 38 -5.47 -5.97 -28.23
CA LEU A 38 -6.18 -4.70 -28.25
C LEU A 38 -5.53 -3.73 -29.22
N THR A 39 -6.30 -3.38 -30.24
CA THR A 39 -5.97 -2.42 -31.28
C THR A 39 -7.20 -1.53 -31.49
N PRO A 40 -7.05 -0.34 -32.10
CA PRO A 40 -8.18 0.58 -32.30
C PRO A 40 -9.39 -0.08 -32.99
N ASP A 41 -9.17 -0.92 -33.99
CA ASP A 41 -10.23 -1.64 -34.73
C ASP A 41 -10.94 -2.74 -33.91
N LEU A 42 -10.47 -3.08 -32.70
CA LEU A 42 -11.12 -4.04 -31.80
C LEU A 42 -11.94 -3.37 -30.70
N VAL A 43 -11.89 -2.04 -30.58
CA VAL A 43 -12.50 -1.32 -29.45
C VAL A 43 -14.00 -1.51 -29.38
N ASP A 44 -14.73 -1.54 -30.50
CA ASP A 44 -16.18 -1.78 -30.49
C ASP A 44 -16.54 -3.12 -29.84
N LEU A 45 -15.79 -4.18 -30.20
CA LEU A 45 -15.98 -5.49 -29.60
C LEU A 45 -15.59 -5.48 -28.11
N ALA A 46 -14.49 -4.82 -27.77
CA ALA A 46 -14.02 -4.76 -26.39
C ALA A 46 -15.00 -4.00 -25.47
N VAL A 47 -15.59 -2.90 -25.96
CA VAL A 47 -16.66 -2.17 -25.27
C VAL A 47 -17.87 -3.08 -25.03
N ASP A 48 -18.37 -3.75 -26.07
CA ASP A 48 -19.51 -4.67 -25.96
C ASP A 48 -19.23 -5.77 -24.91
N LEU A 49 -18.02 -6.30 -24.87
CA LEU A 49 -17.63 -7.34 -23.91
C LEU A 49 -17.53 -6.84 -22.47
N ILE A 50 -17.02 -5.63 -22.26
CA ILE A 50 -16.96 -5.01 -20.94
C ILE A 50 -18.36 -4.74 -20.42
N GLU A 51 -19.23 -4.12 -21.22
CA GLU A 51 -20.57 -3.73 -20.79
C GLU A 51 -21.45 -4.93 -20.41
N ASN A 52 -21.32 -6.03 -21.14
CA ASN A 52 -22.03 -7.27 -20.87
C ASN A 52 -21.36 -8.14 -19.78
N GLY A 53 -20.22 -7.72 -19.23
CA GLY A 53 -19.57 -8.40 -18.11
C GLY A 53 -18.65 -9.56 -18.48
N HIS A 54 -18.31 -9.71 -19.75
CA HIS A 54 -17.39 -10.74 -20.22
C HIS A 54 -15.91 -10.38 -20.03
N ALA A 55 -15.63 -9.13 -19.66
CA ALA A 55 -14.27 -8.61 -19.52
C ALA A 55 -14.04 -7.86 -18.19
N ASP A 56 -14.80 -8.22 -17.14
CA ASP A 56 -14.69 -7.62 -15.80
C ASP A 56 -13.30 -7.81 -15.16
N GLU A 57 -12.58 -8.88 -15.52
CA GLU A 57 -11.25 -9.22 -15.01
C GLU A 57 -10.11 -8.77 -15.95
N ALA A 58 -10.42 -7.97 -16.98
CA ALA A 58 -9.42 -7.55 -17.97
C ALA A 58 -8.25 -6.79 -17.36
N ARG A 59 -7.04 -7.30 -17.57
CA ARG A 59 -5.81 -6.68 -17.06
C ARG A 59 -4.66 -6.69 -18.05
N GLY A 60 -3.66 -5.87 -17.76
CA GLY A 60 -2.42 -5.83 -18.53
C GLY A 60 -1.74 -7.21 -18.58
N PRO A 61 -1.20 -7.61 -19.73
CA PRO A 61 -0.76 -8.99 -19.94
C PRO A 61 0.56 -9.42 -19.26
N ILE A 62 1.42 -8.47 -18.86
CA ILE A 62 2.86 -8.74 -18.63
C ILE A 62 3.27 -8.75 -17.14
N ALA A 63 2.67 -7.93 -16.29
CA ALA A 63 3.13 -7.75 -14.91
C ALA A 63 2.16 -8.40 -13.91
N VAL A 64 2.67 -9.01 -12.83
CA VAL A 64 1.84 -9.61 -11.77
C VAL A 64 0.94 -8.57 -11.08
N ASN A 65 1.41 -7.32 -11.02
CA ASN A 65 0.67 -6.17 -10.47
C ASN A 65 -0.07 -5.37 -11.56
N SER A 66 -0.34 -5.97 -12.73
CA SER A 66 -1.08 -5.30 -13.80
C SER A 66 -2.56 -5.18 -13.47
N ASP A 67 -3.16 -4.14 -14.03
CA ASP A 67 -4.58 -3.82 -13.90
C ASP A 67 -5.17 -3.44 -15.27
N PHE A 68 -6.46 -3.10 -15.30
CA PHE A 68 -7.12 -2.59 -16.50
C PHE A 68 -6.41 -1.36 -17.10
N TRP A 69 -5.87 -0.48 -16.26
CA TRP A 69 -5.16 0.70 -16.71
C TRP A 69 -3.86 0.35 -17.45
N SER A 70 -3.19 -0.71 -17.02
CA SER A 70 -1.99 -1.26 -17.67
C SER A 70 -2.26 -1.74 -19.09
N LEU A 71 -3.46 -2.30 -19.35
CA LEU A 71 -3.90 -2.69 -20.69
C LEU A 71 -4.02 -1.47 -21.62
N LEU A 72 -4.53 -0.36 -21.09
CA LEU A 72 -4.76 0.86 -21.87
C LEU A 72 -3.50 1.71 -22.08
N TYR A 73 -2.38 1.39 -21.42
CA TYR A 73 -1.19 2.25 -21.42
C TYR A 73 -0.69 2.60 -22.83
N GLY A 74 -0.52 1.60 -23.70
CA GLY A 74 -0.09 1.83 -25.08
C GLY A 74 -1.18 2.43 -25.98
N LEU A 75 -2.45 2.10 -25.73
CA LEU A 75 -3.58 2.62 -26.51
C LEU A 75 -3.84 4.10 -26.22
N ALA A 76 -3.66 4.53 -24.97
CA ALA A 76 -3.78 5.94 -24.58
C ALA A 76 -2.77 6.85 -25.29
N GLU A 77 -1.64 6.29 -25.74
CA GLU A 77 -0.61 7.03 -26.48
C GLU A 77 -0.84 6.98 -28.00
N THR A 78 -1.26 5.84 -28.53
CA THR A 78 -1.37 5.62 -29.98
C THR A 78 -2.75 5.89 -30.56
N ALA A 79 -3.81 5.75 -29.76
CA ALA A 79 -5.20 5.92 -30.15
C ALA A 79 -6.07 6.36 -28.95
N PRO A 80 -5.92 7.62 -28.48
CA PRO A 80 -6.57 8.12 -27.27
C PRO A 80 -8.10 8.10 -27.33
N ALA A 81 -8.75 8.42 -28.44
CA ALA A 81 -10.22 8.43 -28.53
C ALA A 81 -10.82 7.01 -28.37
N PRO A 82 -10.29 5.97 -29.06
CA PRO A 82 -10.64 4.59 -28.75
C PRO A 82 -10.37 4.19 -27.29
N ALA A 83 -9.26 4.66 -26.68
CA ALA A 83 -9.00 4.40 -25.27
C ALA A 83 -10.04 5.06 -24.34
N ALA A 84 -10.51 6.28 -24.64
CA ALA A 84 -11.57 6.95 -23.88
C ALA A 84 -12.86 6.12 -23.82
N ARG A 85 -13.24 5.50 -24.94
CA ARG A 85 -14.42 4.63 -25.02
C ARG A 85 -14.31 3.41 -24.10
N LEU A 86 -13.13 2.80 -24.01
CA LEU A 86 -12.89 1.69 -23.09
C LEU A 86 -12.94 2.12 -21.62
N VAL A 87 -12.39 3.30 -21.30
CA VAL A 87 -12.52 3.87 -19.95
C VAL A 87 -13.99 4.07 -19.60
N GLY A 88 -14.79 4.67 -20.48
CA GLY A 88 -16.23 4.86 -20.26
C GLY A 88 -16.99 3.54 -20.06
N ALA A 89 -16.74 2.54 -20.91
CA ALA A 89 -17.34 1.21 -20.79
C ALA A 89 -17.00 0.55 -19.43
N TYR A 90 -15.73 0.58 -19.04
CA TYR A 90 -15.25 -0.01 -17.79
C TYR A 90 -15.88 0.68 -16.57
N LEU A 91 -15.89 2.01 -16.54
CA LEU A 91 -16.51 2.78 -15.46
C LEU A 91 -18.01 2.49 -15.34
N ARG A 92 -18.75 2.47 -16.46
CA ARG A 92 -20.20 2.16 -16.47
C ARG A 92 -20.48 0.76 -15.96
N ARG A 93 -19.68 -0.23 -16.38
CA ARG A 93 -19.84 -1.63 -15.97
C ARG A 93 -19.68 -1.79 -14.46
N HIS A 94 -18.63 -1.23 -13.87
CA HIS A 94 -18.41 -1.36 -12.44
C HIS A 94 -19.40 -0.54 -11.59
N LEU A 95 -19.88 0.60 -12.11
CA LEU A 95 -20.98 1.34 -11.47
C LEU A 95 -22.29 0.53 -11.46
N ALA A 96 -22.62 -0.15 -12.56
CA ALA A 96 -23.80 -1.01 -12.63
C ALA A 96 -23.73 -2.16 -11.61
N ARG A 97 -22.55 -2.78 -11.45
CA ARG A 97 -22.31 -3.81 -10.42
C ARG A 97 -22.48 -3.28 -9.00
N ALA A 98 -21.90 -2.11 -8.71
CA ALA A 98 -22.07 -1.48 -7.41
C ALA A 98 -23.54 -1.20 -7.08
N ARG A 99 -24.30 -0.70 -8.07
CA ARG A 99 -25.75 -0.45 -7.93
C ARG A 99 -26.55 -1.73 -7.69
N ALA A 100 -26.17 -2.84 -8.32
CA ALA A 100 -26.78 -4.14 -8.08
C ALA A 100 -26.60 -4.59 -6.61
N ASP A 101 -25.48 -4.21 -6.00
CA ASP A 101 -25.17 -4.48 -4.58
C ASP A 101 -25.64 -3.36 -3.63
N GLY A 102 -26.48 -2.43 -4.12
CA GLY A 102 -27.06 -1.35 -3.31
C GLY A 102 -26.12 -0.18 -3.02
N SER A 103 -24.95 -0.10 -3.67
CA SER A 103 -24.02 1.02 -3.55
C SER A 103 -24.06 1.93 -4.79
N GLY A 104 -24.14 3.25 -4.60
CA GLY A 104 -23.97 4.22 -5.69
C GLY A 104 -22.51 4.64 -5.94
N ASP A 105 -21.58 4.13 -5.13
CA ASP A 105 -20.14 4.40 -5.26
C ASP A 105 -19.36 3.09 -5.47
N PRO A 106 -18.88 2.82 -6.70
CA PRO A 106 -18.20 1.57 -7.03
C PRO A 106 -16.83 1.40 -6.37
N PHE A 107 -16.17 2.48 -5.97
CA PHE A 107 -14.91 2.40 -5.24
C PHE A 107 -15.15 2.10 -3.76
N ALA A 108 -16.21 2.64 -3.15
CA ALA A 108 -16.58 2.34 -1.76
C ALA A 108 -17.01 0.87 -1.60
N SER A 109 -17.74 0.35 -2.58
CA SER A 109 -18.12 -1.07 -2.63
C SER A 109 -17.02 -1.99 -3.18
N LYS A 110 -15.81 -1.48 -3.42
CA LYS A 110 -14.64 -2.23 -3.92
C LYS A 110 -14.82 -2.91 -5.28
N HIS A 111 -15.83 -2.51 -6.07
CA HIS A 111 -15.96 -2.93 -7.47
C HIS A 111 -14.93 -2.22 -8.36
N LEU A 112 -14.45 -1.04 -7.97
CA LEU A 112 -13.29 -0.38 -8.56
C LEU A 112 -12.19 -0.18 -7.51
N SER A 113 -10.94 -0.50 -7.89
CA SER A 113 -9.77 -0.20 -7.08
C SER A 113 -9.46 1.29 -7.08
N THR A 114 -9.09 1.84 -5.92
CA THR A 114 -8.49 3.17 -5.80
C THR A 114 -6.98 3.17 -6.07
N HIS A 115 -6.35 1.99 -6.12
CA HIS A 115 -4.91 1.83 -6.33
C HIS A 115 -4.61 1.38 -7.77
N SER A 116 -3.68 2.09 -8.41
CA SER A 116 -3.08 1.72 -9.70
C SER A 116 -1.75 2.46 -9.87
N GLN A 117 -0.75 1.78 -10.43
CA GLN A 117 0.56 2.38 -10.71
C GLN A 117 0.55 3.28 -11.96
N VAL A 118 -0.44 3.11 -12.85
CA VAL A 118 -0.42 3.75 -14.19
C VAL A 118 -1.69 4.51 -14.55
N ALA A 119 -2.79 4.37 -13.79
CA ALA A 119 -4.07 5.05 -14.07
C ALA A 119 -3.92 6.56 -14.26
N GLY A 120 -3.17 7.24 -13.39
CA GLY A 120 -2.96 8.69 -13.50
C GLY A 120 -2.35 9.11 -14.84
N THR A 121 -1.35 8.36 -15.30
CA THR A 121 -0.69 8.59 -16.60
C THR A 121 -1.65 8.33 -17.75
N VAL A 122 -2.37 7.21 -17.72
CA VAL A 122 -3.32 6.81 -18.78
C VAL A 122 -4.44 7.84 -18.93
N LEU A 123 -5.13 8.15 -17.83
CA LEU A 123 -6.25 9.09 -17.81
C LEU A 123 -5.82 10.48 -18.25
N SER A 124 -4.67 10.98 -17.75
CA SER A 124 -4.13 12.27 -18.17
C SER A 124 -3.75 12.33 -19.65
N ARG A 125 -3.23 11.24 -20.24
CA ARG A 125 -2.85 11.23 -21.66
C ARG A 125 -4.09 11.35 -22.54
N ILE A 126 -5.11 10.54 -22.25
CA ILE A 126 -6.35 10.53 -23.02
C ILE A 126 -7.05 11.90 -22.91
N ALA A 127 -7.23 12.41 -21.69
CA ALA A 127 -7.90 13.70 -21.46
C ALA A 127 -7.24 14.89 -22.17
N LYS A 128 -5.91 14.88 -22.30
CA LYS A 128 -5.17 15.94 -23.00
C LYS A 128 -5.25 15.81 -24.51
N ALA A 129 -5.18 14.58 -25.03
CA ALA A 129 -5.16 14.33 -26.47
C ALA A 129 -6.56 14.43 -27.10
N GLU A 130 -7.58 13.92 -26.43
CA GLU A 130 -8.96 13.78 -26.95
C GLU A 130 -9.99 14.26 -25.91
N PRO A 131 -10.04 15.57 -25.62
CA PRO A 131 -10.84 16.12 -24.53
C PRO A 131 -12.35 15.90 -24.72
N GLU A 132 -12.86 16.02 -25.94
CA GLU A 132 -14.29 15.81 -26.24
C GLU A 132 -14.72 14.37 -25.95
N ALA A 133 -13.99 13.40 -26.53
CA ALA A 133 -14.26 11.97 -26.31
C ALA A 133 -14.10 11.59 -24.83
N TYR A 134 -13.10 12.15 -24.13
CA TYR A 134 -12.92 11.86 -22.71
C TYR A 134 -14.08 12.39 -21.86
N VAL A 135 -14.52 13.63 -22.10
CA VAL A 135 -15.68 14.22 -21.42
C VAL A 135 -16.93 13.40 -21.67
N GLU A 136 -17.22 13.05 -22.93
CA GLU A 136 -18.40 12.25 -23.29
C GLU A 136 -18.44 10.90 -22.55
N GLN A 137 -17.29 10.23 -22.42
CA GLN A 137 -17.21 8.89 -21.85
C GLN A 137 -17.15 8.87 -20.31
N VAL A 138 -16.55 9.89 -19.68
CA VAL A 138 -16.26 9.90 -18.23
C VAL A 138 -17.25 10.75 -17.43
N LEU A 139 -17.76 11.86 -17.99
CA LEU A 139 -18.64 12.78 -17.27
C LEU A 139 -19.90 12.11 -16.69
N PRO A 140 -20.63 11.23 -17.41
CA PRO A 140 -21.83 10.59 -16.85
C PRO A 140 -21.53 9.78 -15.58
N PHE A 141 -20.41 9.05 -15.56
CA PHE A 141 -19.99 8.28 -14.39
C PHE A 141 -19.68 9.19 -13.20
N VAL A 142 -18.96 10.29 -13.42
CA VAL A 142 -18.65 11.25 -12.36
C VAL A 142 -19.91 11.90 -11.80
N ILE A 143 -20.89 12.23 -12.66
CA ILE A 143 -22.19 12.76 -12.23
C ILE A 143 -22.91 11.76 -11.32
N ASP A 144 -23.00 10.50 -11.75
CA ASP A 144 -23.67 9.45 -11.01
C ASP A 144 -23.05 9.20 -9.63
N VAL A 145 -21.72 9.04 -9.57
CA VAL A 145 -21.00 8.76 -8.31
C VAL A 145 -21.05 9.96 -7.35
N ALA A 146 -20.90 11.19 -7.86
CA ALA A 146 -20.98 12.39 -7.04
C ALA A 146 -22.39 12.61 -6.46
N THR A 147 -23.42 12.29 -7.25
CA THR A 147 -24.82 12.43 -6.82
C THR A 147 -25.20 11.36 -5.78
N ALA A 148 -24.74 10.13 -5.94
CA ALA A 148 -25.02 9.05 -4.99
C ALA A 148 -24.51 9.32 -3.56
N GLY A 149 -23.36 9.98 -3.42
CA GLY A 149 -22.80 10.33 -2.10
C GLY A 149 -23.51 11.49 -1.39
N SER A 150 -24.49 12.13 -2.05
CA SER A 150 -25.13 13.36 -1.59
C SER A 150 -26.54 13.18 -1.00
N THR A 151 -27.13 11.98 -1.06
CA THR A 151 -28.57 11.75 -0.80
C THR A 151 -28.98 11.74 0.68
N ASP A 152 -28.05 11.67 1.63
CA ASP A 152 -28.36 11.39 3.06
C ASP A 152 -28.07 12.52 4.06
N ARG A 153 -27.86 13.78 3.61
CA ARG A 153 -27.34 14.83 4.51
C ARG A 153 -28.12 16.15 4.49
N THR A 154 -28.29 16.71 5.70
CA THR A 154 -29.07 17.91 6.00
C THR A 154 -28.30 19.24 5.86
N ASP A 155 -26.98 19.22 5.65
CA ASP A 155 -26.14 20.42 5.51
C ASP A 155 -25.67 20.62 4.06
N ALA A 156 -26.21 21.64 3.39
CA ALA A 156 -25.92 21.96 1.99
C ALA A 156 -24.48 22.51 1.75
N TYR A 157 -23.72 22.82 2.82
CA TYR A 157 -22.37 23.37 2.74
C TYR A 157 -21.26 22.39 3.14
N ALA A 158 -21.61 21.19 3.63
CA ALA A 158 -20.63 20.18 4.00
C ALA A 158 -20.05 19.51 2.75
N PRO A 159 -18.71 19.35 2.63
CA PRO A 159 -18.12 18.51 1.59
C PRO A 159 -18.70 17.09 1.72
N ALA A 160 -19.29 16.57 0.65
CA ALA A 160 -20.00 15.29 0.66
C ALA A 160 -19.59 14.42 -0.53
N GLY A 161 -19.74 13.11 -0.39
CA GLY A 161 -19.35 12.16 -1.43
C GLY A 161 -17.84 12.01 -1.65
N ARG A 162 -17.48 11.19 -2.64
CA ARG A 162 -16.09 10.78 -2.92
C ARG A 162 -15.12 11.93 -3.15
N TRP A 163 -15.59 13.00 -3.79
CA TRP A 163 -14.78 14.16 -4.15
C TRP A 163 -15.12 15.42 -3.35
N GLY A 164 -15.77 15.28 -2.19
CA GLY A 164 -16.03 16.39 -1.28
C GLY A 164 -14.75 17.09 -0.85
N TYR A 165 -13.74 16.31 -0.49
CA TYR A 165 -12.43 16.80 -0.07
C TYR A 165 -11.45 16.81 -1.26
N ARG A 166 -11.42 17.94 -1.99
CA ARG A 166 -10.56 18.12 -3.17
C ARG A 166 -9.15 18.56 -2.78
N HIS A 167 -8.17 17.72 -3.12
CA HIS A 167 -6.74 18.04 -3.02
C HIS A 167 -6.19 18.43 -4.40
N VAL A 168 -5.15 19.27 -4.43
CA VAL A 168 -4.45 19.62 -5.68
C VAL A 168 -3.65 18.44 -6.23
N SER A 169 -3.15 17.58 -5.34
CA SER A 169 -2.43 16.33 -5.66
C SER A 169 -3.14 15.14 -5.01
N GLY A 170 -3.29 14.06 -5.79
CA GLY A 170 -3.85 12.78 -5.36
C GLY A 170 -3.25 11.65 -6.18
N HIS A 171 -2.98 10.51 -5.52
CA HIS A 171 -2.32 9.35 -6.13
C HIS A 171 -3.30 8.20 -6.42
N SER A 172 -4.58 8.38 -6.11
CA SER A 172 -5.60 7.36 -6.30
C SER A 172 -6.29 7.48 -7.67
N VAL A 173 -6.86 6.38 -8.14
CA VAL A 173 -7.57 6.31 -9.43
C VAL A 173 -8.71 7.31 -9.52
N ASP A 174 -9.49 7.46 -8.45
CA ASP A 174 -10.63 8.37 -8.38
C ASP A 174 -10.21 9.85 -8.36
N THR A 175 -9.11 10.20 -7.71
CA THR A 175 -8.58 11.57 -7.75
C THR A 175 -7.99 11.89 -9.12
N ALA A 176 -7.29 10.94 -9.75
CA ALA A 176 -6.79 11.07 -11.12
C ALA A 176 -7.92 11.22 -12.15
N LEU A 177 -9.03 10.50 -11.98
CA LEU A 177 -10.20 10.57 -12.86
C LEU A 177 -10.80 11.98 -12.86
N LEU A 178 -11.01 12.56 -11.67
CA LEU A 178 -11.57 13.91 -11.55
C LEU A 178 -10.60 14.97 -12.13
N ALA A 179 -9.30 14.84 -11.88
CA ALA A 179 -8.30 15.77 -12.38
C ALA A 179 -8.16 15.73 -13.92
N ALA A 180 -8.21 14.53 -14.50
CA ALA A 180 -8.23 14.35 -15.95
C ALA A 180 -9.52 14.93 -16.56
N LEU A 181 -10.68 14.76 -15.90
CA LEU A 181 -11.94 15.38 -16.34
C LEU A 181 -11.91 16.91 -16.26
N ASP A 182 -11.37 17.52 -15.18
CA ASP A 182 -11.14 18.98 -15.11
C ASP A 182 -10.28 19.46 -16.28
N THR A 183 -9.20 18.73 -16.58
CA THR A 183 -8.30 19.04 -17.69
C THR A 183 -9.02 18.99 -19.04
N ALA A 184 -9.75 17.91 -19.31
CA ALA A 184 -10.48 17.72 -20.56
C ALA A 184 -11.59 18.77 -20.73
N LEU A 185 -12.41 19.01 -19.69
CA LEU A 185 -13.48 20.02 -19.70
C LEU A 185 -12.93 21.42 -19.98
N ARG A 186 -11.83 21.81 -19.33
CA ARG A 186 -11.20 23.12 -19.56
C ARG A 186 -10.65 23.24 -20.97
N SER A 187 -9.98 22.20 -21.47
CA SER A 187 -9.46 22.16 -22.84
C SER A 187 -10.59 22.30 -23.87
N LEU A 188 -11.69 21.55 -23.66
CA LEU A 188 -12.88 21.59 -24.51
C LEU A 188 -13.58 22.95 -24.46
N ALA A 189 -13.79 23.52 -23.28
CA ALA A 189 -14.42 24.82 -23.11
C ALA A 189 -13.59 25.96 -23.74
N ALA A 190 -12.27 25.91 -23.64
CA ALA A 190 -11.38 26.92 -24.22
C ALA A 190 -11.31 26.82 -25.76
N SER A 191 -11.29 25.60 -26.30
CA SER A 191 -11.06 25.38 -27.74
C SER A 191 -12.35 25.30 -28.56
N TYR A 192 -13.40 24.69 -27.99
CA TYR A 192 -14.68 24.41 -28.65
C TYR A 192 -15.88 24.67 -27.69
N PRO A 193 -16.19 25.94 -27.36
CA PRO A 193 -17.26 26.29 -26.41
C PRO A 193 -18.62 25.64 -26.69
N ALA A 194 -19.00 25.53 -27.97
CA ALA A 194 -20.27 24.92 -28.37
C ALA A 194 -20.34 23.42 -28.01
N ALA A 195 -19.22 22.69 -28.11
CA ALA A 195 -19.15 21.28 -27.73
C ALA A 195 -19.19 21.10 -26.20
N ALA A 196 -18.66 22.06 -25.43
CA ALA A 196 -18.72 22.05 -23.97
C ALA A 196 -20.10 22.40 -23.40
N ALA A 197 -20.99 23.03 -24.18
CA ALA A 197 -22.27 23.57 -23.70
C ALA A 197 -23.17 22.50 -23.06
N GLY A 198 -23.25 21.31 -23.66
CA GLY A 198 -24.04 20.20 -23.10
C GLY A 198 -23.52 19.73 -21.74
N ALA A 199 -22.20 19.56 -21.60
CA ALA A 199 -21.58 19.20 -20.33
C ALA A 199 -21.79 20.29 -19.26
N LEU A 200 -21.60 21.55 -19.63
CA LEU A 200 -21.81 22.69 -18.74
C LEU A 200 -23.25 22.80 -18.25
N GLN A 201 -24.25 22.58 -19.10
CA GLN A 201 -25.66 22.62 -18.70
C GLN A 201 -25.95 21.63 -17.56
N HIS A 202 -25.41 20.41 -17.63
CA HIS A 202 -25.59 19.40 -16.58
C HIS A 202 -24.83 19.75 -15.29
N LEU A 203 -23.58 20.18 -15.42
CA LEU A 203 -22.73 20.53 -14.29
C LEU A 203 -23.22 21.78 -13.54
N ALA A 204 -23.62 22.81 -14.28
CA ALA A 204 -24.05 24.11 -13.77
C ALA A 204 -25.37 24.04 -12.99
N ALA A 205 -26.30 23.17 -13.41
CA ALA A 205 -27.60 22.99 -12.79
C ALA A 205 -27.58 22.05 -11.57
N SER A 206 -26.49 21.28 -11.39
CA SER A 206 -26.42 20.24 -10.35
C SER A 206 -26.49 20.81 -8.93
N PRO A 207 -27.16 20.15 -7.96
CA PRO A 207 -27.11 20.55 -6.55
C PRO A 207 -25.79 20.14 -5.85
N VAL A 208 -24.97 19.32 -6.51
CA VAL A 208 -23.76 18.67 -5.99
C VAL A 208 -22.55 19.60 -6.15
N GLN A 209 -21.78 19.83 -5.07
CA GLN A 209 -20.72 20.85 -5.05
C GLN A 209 -19.55 20.51 -5.99
N GLU A 210 -19.23 19.24 -6.14
CA GLU A 210 -18.18 18.67 -6.99
C GLU A 210 -18.44 18.99 -8.47
N LEU A 211 -19.70 18.88 -8.88
CA LEU A 211 -20.12 19.14 -10.26
C LEU A 211 -20.14 20.65 -10.54
N ARG A 212 -20.58 21.47 -9.58
CA ARG A 212 -20.47 22.94 -9.65
C ARG A 212 -19.03 23.40 -9.73
N PHE A 213 -18.12 22.74 -9.01
CA PHE A 213 -16.69 23.02 -9.10
C PHE A 213 -16.17 22.80 -10.53
N LEU A 214 -16.51 21.68 -11.17
CA LEU A 214 -16.14 21.44 -12.58
C LEU A 214 -16.76 22.49 -13.53
N ALA A 215 -18.03 22.87 -13.31
CA ALA A 215 -18.67 23.96 -14.07
C ALA A 215 -17.89 25.28 -13.92
N CYS A 216 -17.53 25.66 -12.70
CA CYS A 216 -16.77 26.88 -12.41
C CYS A 216 -15.45 26.89 -13.19
N ARG A 217 -14.75 25.76 -13.20
CA ARG A 217 -13.45 25.60 -13.86
C ARG A 217 -13.54 25.73 -15.37
N ALA A 218 -14.59 25.19 -15.97
CA ALA A 218 -14.86 25.34 -17.40
C ALA A 218 -15.31 26.78 -17.75
N TYR A 219 -16.18 27.40 -16.95
CA TYR A 219 -16.57 28.81 -17.12
C TYR A 219 -15.38 29.78 -17.02
N THR A 220 -14.35 29.46 -16.24
CA THR A 220 -13.12 30.26 -16.18
C THR A 220 -12.43 30.40 -17.54
N VAL A 221 -12.57 29.43 -18.45
CA VAL A 221 -11.80 29.38 -19.71
C VAL A 221 -12.65 29.47 -20.98
N ILE A 222 -13.98 29.46 -20.88
CA ILE A 222 -14.90 29.45 -22.04
C ILE A 222 -14.94 30.79 -22.80
N GLY A 223 -14.44 31.87 -22.22
CA GLY A 223 -14.41 33.20 -22.85
C GLY A 223 -15.75 33.95 -22.85
N GLN A 224 -16.76 33.48 -22.11
CA GLN A 224 -18.09 34.11 -22.01
C GLN A 224 -18.26 34.78 -20.64
N ALA A 225 -17.64 35.94 -20.47
CA ALA A 225 -17.48 36.59 -19.16
C ALA A 225 -18.81 36.94 -18.46
N ASP A 226 -19.77 37.52 -19.20
CA ASP A 226 -21.07 37.89 -18.63
C ASP A 226 -21.88 36.66 -18.18
N GLU A 227 -21.88 35.59 -18.99
CA GLU A 227 -22.55 34.34 -18.64
C GLU A 227 -21.90 33.67 -17.43
N ALA A 228 -20.57 33.60 -17.39
CA ALA A 228 -19.83 33.00 -16.29
C ALA A 228 -20.12 33.70 -14.95
N ILE A 229 -20.16 35.04 -14.93
CA ILE A 229 -20.53 35.79 -13.72
C ILE A 229 -22.02 35.63 -13.41
N SER A 230 -22.91 35.67 -14.43
CA SER A 230 -24.34 35.45 -14.20
C SER A 230 -24.59 34.08 -13.55
N TRP A 231 -23.93 33.02 -14.02
CA TRP A 231 -23.97 31.69 -13.43
C TRP A 231 -23.42 31.68 -11.99
N LEU A 232 -22.27 32.32 -11.75
CA LEU A 232 -21.68 32.43 -10.42
C LEU A 232 -22.66 33.05 -9.41
N LEU A 233 -23.49 33.99 -9.85
CA LEU A 233 -24.48 34.68 -9.03
C LEU A 233 -25.83 33.96 -8.87
N THR A 234 -26.05 32.83 -9.55
CA THR A 234 -27.32 32.08 -9.45
C THR A 234 -27.53 31.41 -8.08
N ASP A 235 -26.44 31.12 -7.36
CA ASP A 235 -26.48 30.40 -6.09
C ASP A 235 -25.27 30.79 -5.23
N GLU A 236 -25.47 31.10 -3.95
CA GLU A 236 -24.39 31.49 -3.03
C GLU A 236 -23.31 30.40 -2.91
N ARG A 237 -23.66 29.12 -3.08
CA ARG A 237 -22.70 28.02 -3.05
C ARG A 237 -21.64 28.13 -4.15
N ASN A 238 -21.95 28.78 -5.26
CA ASN A 238 -20.99 28.99 -6.36
C ASN A 238 -19.88 29.99 -5.97
N LEU A 239 -20.10 30.83 -4.96
CA LEU A 239 -19.07 31.71 -4.39
C LEU A 239 -18.06 30.95 -3.52
N ARG A 240 -18.30 29.67 -3.21
CA ARG A 240 -17.43 28.80 -2.39
C ARG A 240 -17.05 27.52 -3.13
N LEU A 241 -16.38 27.68 -4.27
CA LEU A 241 -15.81 26.57 -5.04
C LEU A 241 -14.28 26.68 -5.06
N GLY A 242 -13.61 25.63 -4.61
CA GLY A 242 -12.15 25.58 -4.49
C GLY A 242 -11.67 24.33 -3.75
N TRP A 243 -10.38 24.24 -3.44
CA TRP A 243 -9.78 23.05 -2.81
C TRP A 243 -9.97 23.06 -1.30
N LEU A 244 -9.60 21.96 -0.63
CA LEU A 244 -9.74 21.81 0.82
C LEU A 244 -9.07 22.96 1.61
N ASP A 245 -7.87 23.35 1.19
CA ASP A 245 -7.05 24.41 1.81
C ASP A 245 -7.47 25.83 1.37
N SER A 246 -8.22 25.93 0.27
CA SER A 246 -8.54 27.18 -0.42
C SER A 246 -9.95 27.09 -1.06
N PRO A 247 -11.00 27.05 -0.23
CA PRO A 247 -12.36 26.64 -0.63
C PRO A 247 -13.08 27.59 -1.59
N ARG A 248 -12.46 28.71 -1.96
CA ARG A 248 -13.00 29.73 -2.87
C ARG A 248 -12.13 29.98 -4.09
N TRP A 249 -11.00 29.27 -4.22
CA TRP A 249 -10.00 29.64 -5.23
C TRP A 249 -10.47 29.44 -6.68
N ALA A 250 -11.35 28.47 -6.95
CA ALA A 250 -11.92 28.32 -8.28
C ALA A 250 -12.90 29.46 -8.60
N SER A 251 -13.77 29.82 -7.65
CA SER A 251 -14.67 30.98 -7.77
C SER A 251 -13.88 32.28 -7.96
N ARG A 252 -12.79 32.44 -7.20
CA ARG A 252 -11.85 33.56 -7.31
C ARG A 252 -11.25 33.63 -8.71
N GLY A 253 -10.72 32.52 -9.24
CA GLY A 253 -10.13 32.46 -10.58
C GLY A 253 -11.13 32.80 -11.70
N LEU A 254 -12.39 32.39 -11.54
CA LEU A 254 -13.46 32.78 -12.47
C LEU A 254 -13.68 34.30 -12.45
N ILE A 255 -13.79 34.92 -11.27
CA ILE A 255 -13.93 36.39 -11.13
C ILE A 255 -12.72 37.11 -11.76
N GLU A 256 -11.52 36.66 -11.43
CA GLU A 256 -10.27 37.24 -11.92
C GLU A 256 -10.16 37.20 -13.45
N THR A 257 -10.62 36.10 -14.06
CA THR A 257 -10.60 35.94 -15.52
C THR A 257 -11.74 36.66 -16.23
N ALA A 258 -12.93 36.72 -15.63
CA ALA A 258 -14.12 37.28 -16.27
C ALA A 258 -14.23 38.80 -16.13
N THR A 259 -13.83 39.38 -14.98
CA THR A 259 -14.02 40.82 -14.71
C THR A 259 -13.31 41.79 -15.66
N PRO A 260 -12.16 41.46 -16.29
CA PRO A 260 -11.59 42.30 -17.35
C PRO A 260 -12.48 42.43 -18.59
N HIS A 261 -13.36 41.46 -18.84
CA HIS A 261 -14.09 41.32 -20.11
C HIS A 261 -15.62 41.36 -19.99
N CYS A 262 -16.18 41.27 -18.78
CA CYS A 262 -17.64 41.39 -18.58
C CYS A 262 -18.13 42.84 -18.76
N SER A 263 -19.41 43.00 -19.08
CA SER A 263 -20.08 44.29 -19.13
C SER A 263 -20.09 45.01 -17.78
N ASP A 264 -20.25 46.33 -17.81
CA ASP A 264 -20.32 47.17 -16.60
C ASP A 264 -21.52 46.79 -15.72
N GLU A 265 -22.67 46.46 -16.33
CA GLU A 265 -23.88 46.04 -15.63
C GLU A 265 -23.64 44.74 -14.85
N THR A 266 -22.98 43.75 -15.47
CA THR A 266 -22.63 42.49 -14.81
C THR A 266 -21.62 42.71 -13.68
N LEU A 267 -20.62 43.57 -13.88
CA LEU A 267 -19.64 43.90 -12.85
C LEU A 267 -20.29 44.60 -11.65
N GLU A 268 -21.25 45.48 -11.89
CA GLU A 268 -22.01 46.15 -10.83
C GLU A 268 -22.82 45.13 -10.00
N ARG A 269 -23.54 44.21 -10.67
CA ARG A 269 -24.27 43.12 -10.01
C ARG A 269 -23.36 42.25 -9.15
N LEU A 270 -22.20 41.83 -9.69
CA LEU A 270 -21.20 41.07 -8.94
C LEU A 270 -20.72 41.85 -7.71
N THR A 271 -20.39 43.13 -7.90
CA THR A 271 -19.89 44.00 -6.82
C THR A 271 -20.89 44.11 -5.68
N VAL A 272 -22.18 44.32 -5.98
CA VAL A 272 -23.25 44.38 -4.97
C VAL A 272 -23.33 43.09 -4.16
N VAL A 273 -23.31 41.93 -4.83
CA VAL A 273 -23.39 40.63 -4.16
C VAL A 273 -22.15 40.39 -3.28
N LEU A 274 -20.94 40.64 -3.80
CA LEU A 274 -19.71 40.43 -3.03
C LEU A 274 -19.58 41.36 -1.82
N LEU A 275 -20.03 42.62 -1.94
CA LEU A 275 -20.07 43.58 -0.82
C LEU A 275 -21.07 43.16 0.28
N GLY A 276 -22.10 42.38 -0.06
CA GLY A 276 -23.05 41.80 0.89
C GLY A 276 -22.67 40.40 1.41
N HIS A 277 -21.64 39.76 0.84
CA HIS A 277 -21.32 38.37 1.14
C HIS A 277 -20.56 38.21 2.46
N TYR A 278 -21.21 37.62 3.46
CA TYR A 278 -20.63 37.26 4.75
C TYR A 278 -21.06 35.86 5.16
N THR A 279 -20.11 34.99 5.46
CA THR A 279 -20.41 33.59 5.73
C THR A 279 -20.63 33.31 7.22
N ALA A 280 -21.53 32.38 7.54
CA ALA A 280 -21.93 32.12 8.93
C ALA A 280 -20.78 31.62 9.82
N TRP A 281 -19.83 30.85 9.26
CA TRP A 281 -18.69 30.30 10.01
C TRP A 281 -17.74 31.41 10.50
N GLU A 282 -17.62 32.53 9.76
CA GLU A 282 -16.76 33.66 10.11
C GLU A 282 -17.23 34.43 11.36
N ARG A 283 -18.49 34.23 11.78
CA ARG A 283 -19.07 34.83 12.99
C ARG A 283 -18.60 34.13 14.27
N ARG A 284 -18.12 32.88 14.16
CA ARG A 284 -17.66 32.09 15.32
C ARG A 284 -16.21 32.44 15.63
N ARG A 285 -15.97 33.03 16.80
CA ARG A 285 -14.61 33.34 17.29
C ARG A 285 -14.22 32.35 18.37
N GLN A 286 -13.16 31.58 18.14
CA GLN A 286 -12.52 30.79 19.19
C GLN A 286 -11.64 31.68 20.09
N LYS A 287 -11.63 31.40 21.39
CA LYS A 287 -10.83 32.14 22.37
C LYS A 287 -9.34 32.02 22.02
N GLY A 288 -8.66 33.15 21.83
CA GLY A 288 -7.24 33.19 21.45
C GLY A 288 -6.95 33.35 19.96
N GLN A 289 -7.95 33.20 19.07
CA GLN A 289 -7.78 33.38 17.63
C GLN A 289 -8.17 34.78 17.13
N ARG A 290 -7.54 35.21 16.03
CA ARG A 290 -7.93 36.43 15.30
C ARG A 290 -9.29 36.22 14.64
N SER A 291 -10.05 37.30 14.48
CA SER A 291 -11.36 37.24 13.83
C SER A 291 -11.20 36.96 12.33
N ALA A 292 -11.80 35.87 11.84
CA ALA A 292 -11.91 35.55 10.42
C ALA A 292 -13.01 36.34 9.69
N TRP A 293 -13.73 37.24 10.39
CA TRP A 293 -14.83 38.02 9.84
C TRP A 293 -14.45 38.80 8.59
N GLY A 294 -15.12 38.55 7.47
CA GLY A 294 -14.88 39.26 6.19
C GLY A 294 -13.73 38.69 5.35
N TRP A 295 -13.17 37.53 5.71
CA TRP A 295 -12.13 36.87 4.92
C TRP A 295 -12.64 36.42 3.55
N ALA A 296 -13.81 35.79 3.49
CA ALA A 296 -14.43 35.35 2.24
C ALA A 296 -14.72 36.54 1.31
N GLN A 297 -15.19 37.65 1.87
CA GLN A 297 -15.41 38.90 1.13
C GLN A 297 -14.09 39.47 0.60
N TYR A 298 -13.04 39.51 1.42
CA TYR A 298 -11.72 39.97 1.01
C TYR A 298 -11.14 39.12 -0.13
N GLU A 299 -11.24 37.79 -0.02
CA GLU A 299 -10.76 36.82 -1.01
C GLU A 299 -11.46 36.99 -2.37
N LEU A 300 -12.77 37.23 -2.41
CA LEU A 300 -13.50 37.38 -3.67
C LEU A 300 -13.40 38.80 -4.25
N LEU A 301 -13.49 39.85 -3.42
CA LEU A 301 -13.37 41.24 -3.90
C LEU A 301 -11.99 41.53 -4.49
N SER A 302 -10.94 40.95 -3.91
CA SER A 302 -9.57 41.15 -4.41
C SER A 302 -9.30 40.44 -5.74
N ALA A 303 -10.23 39.61 -6.21
CA ALA A 303 -10.19 39.00 -7.53
C ALA A 303 -10.74 39.90 -8.64
N ILE A 304 -11.50 40.95 -8.31
CA ILE A 304 -11.97 41.91 -9.33
C ILE A 304 -10.75 42.59 -9.95
N SER A 305 -10.70 42.62 -11.28
CA SER A 305 -9.65 43.27 -12.06
C SER A 305 -9.32 44.66 -11.51
N PRO A 306 -8.05 44.95 -11.15
CA PRO A 306 -7.67 46.20 -10.49
C PRO A 306 -8.15 47.47 -11.20
N ASP A 307 -8.05 47.49 -12.53
CA ASP A 307 -8.42 48.64 -13.38
C ASP A 307 -9.94 48.88 -13.44
N ARG A 308 -10.73 47.93 -12.93
CA ARG A 308 -12.19 47.93 -13.01
C ARG A 308 -12.86 48.04 -11.65
N ARG A 309 -12.10 48.18 -10.56
CA ARG A 309 -12.65 48.31 -9.20
C ARG A 309 -13.30 49.67 -9.02
N SER A 310 -14.54 49.69 -8.52
CA SER A 310 -15.19 50.94 -8.09
C SER A 310 -14.57 51.48 -6.80
N ASP A 311 -14.78 52.77 -6.52
CA ASP A 311 -14.32 53.41 -5.28
C ASP A 311 -14.83 52.71 -4.02
N VAL A 312 -16.01 52.09 -4.08
CA VAL A 312 -16.59 51.34 -2.96
C VAL A 312 -15.80 50.05 -2.72
N VAL A 313 -15.45 49.32 -3.78
CA VAL A 313 -14.63 48.10 -3.70
C VAL A 313 -13.23 48.42 -3.20
N SER A 314 -12.59 49.44 -3.76
CA SER A 314 -11.23 49.86 -3.36
C SER A 314 -11.16 50.27 -1.89
N ARG A 315 -12.16 51.03 -1.39
CA ARG A 315 -12.25 51.37 0.04
C ARG A 315 -12.43 50.13 0.91
N ARG A 316 -13.30 49.19 0.51
CA ARG A 316 -13.54 47.96 1.27
C ARG A 316 -12.29 47.06 1.31
N LEU A 317 -11.56 46.93 0.20
CA LEU A 317 -10.30 46.21 0.16
C LEU A 317 -9.25 46.83 1.09
N ALA A 318 -9.12 48.17 1.11
CA ALA A 318 -8.21 48.85 2.02
C ALA A 318 -8.58 48.66 3.51
N GLU A 319 -9.86 48.47 3.85
CA GLU A 319 -10.28 48.07 5.20
C GLU A 319 -9.84 46.63 5.53
N TRP A 320 -10.00 45.71 4.58
CA TRP A 320 -9.59 44.32 4.76
C TRP A 320 -8.09 44.12 4.80
N GLU A 321 -7.31 44.80 3.97
CA GLU A 321 -5.85 44.80 4.01
C GLU A 321 -5.30 45.31 5.36
N ARG A 322 -5.94 46.32 5.95
CA ARG A 322 -5.60 46.78 7.32
C ARG A 322 -5.93 45.74 8.38
N LYS A 323 -7.05 45.03 8.24
CA LYS A 323 -7.47 44.00 9.20
C LYS A 323 -6.63 42.72 9.10
N PHE A 324 -6.40 42.25 7.88
CA PHE A 324 -5.69 41.02 7.55
C PHE A 324 -4.24 41.31 7.17
N PHE A 325 -3.62 42.33 7.77
CA PHE A 325 -2.28 42.77 7.44
C PHE A 325 -1.28 41.60 7.39
N GLY A 326 -0.61 41.45 6.24
CA GLY A 326 0.35 40.37 5.96
C GLY A 326 -0.28 39.03 5.57
N GLN A 327 -1.60 38.93 5.45
CA GLN A 327 -2.31 37.74 4.98
C GLN A 327 -2.95 38.04 3.63
N LEU A 328 -2.41 37.44 2.57
CA LEU A 328 -2.97 37.50 1.23
C LEU A 328 -3.76 36.22 0.95
N PRO A 329 -4.85 36.27 0.16
CA PRO A 329 -5.44 35.06 -0.39
C PRO A 329 -4.40 34.33 -1.25
N SER A 330 -4.10 33.09 -0.91
CA SER A 330 -3.06 32.29 -1.55
C SER A 330 -3.66 31.18 -2.41
N PRO A 331 -2.99 30.79 -3.52
CA PRO A 331 -3.42 29.67 -4.35
C PRO A 331 -3.44 28.34 -3.59
N PRO A 332 -4.22 27.36 -4.08
CA PRO A 332 -4.24 26.02 -3.51
C PRO A 332 -2.84 25.43 -3.63
N THR A 333 -2.38 24.78 -2.57
CA THR A 333 -1.07 24.16 -2.53
C THR A 333 -1.25 22.66 -2.77
N ALA A 334 -0.38 22.04 -3.58
CA ALA A 334 -0.26 20.58 -3.56
C ALA A 334 -0.10 20.12 -2.12
N ILE A 335 -0.66 18.97 -1.74
CA ILE A 335 -0.07 18.24 -0.62
C ILE A 335 1.32 17.86 -1.12
N GLN A 336 2.25 18.76 -0.92
CA GLN A 336 3.62 18.40 -0.77
C GLN A 336 3.65 17.78 0.63
N ALA A 337 4.16 16.56 0.74
CA ALA A 337 4.92 16.25 1.95
C ALA A 337 6.12 17.21 1.91
N GLU A 338 5.86 18.47 2.24
CA GLU A 338 6.87 19.49 2.36
C GLU A 338 7.69 19.05 3.56
N PHE A 339 8.94 18.66 3.31
CA PHE A 339 9.92 18.59 4.37
C PHE A 339 9.99 20.00 4.95
N VAL A 340 9.33 20.18 6.10
CA VAL A 340 9.51 21.38 6.89
C VAL A 340 10.99 21.41 7.22
N GLY A 341 11.71 22.35 6.60
CA GLY A 341 13.13 22.50 6.84
C GLY A 341 13.36 22.85 8.30
N SER A 342 14.44 22.31 8.87
CA SER A 342 14.89 22.73 10.20
C SER A 342 14.91 24.25 10.32
N PRO A 343 14.54 24.79 11.48
CA PRO A 343 14.54 26.24 11.69
C PRO A 343 15.93 26.88 11.56
N ILE A 344 16.98 26.06 11.51
CA ILE A 344 18.37 26.45 11.30
C ILE A 344 18.85 25.72 10.05
N SER A 345 19.38 26.46 9.07
CA SER A 345 19.96 25.84 7.89
C SER A 345 21.24 25.06 8.24
N ASP A 346 21.54 24.00 7.50
CA ASP A 346 22.73 23.18 7.74
C ASP A 346 24.03 23.99 7.69
N HIS A 347 24.10 25.00 6.81
CA HIS A 347 25.25 25.91 6.73
C HIS A 347 25.43 26.76 8.00
N ALA A 348 24.34 27.21 8.62
CA ALA A 348 24.40 27.93 9.89
C ALA A 348 24.75 26.97 11.02
N ALA A 349 24.10 25.79 11.07
CA ALA A 349 24.33 24.74 12.06
C ALA A 349 25.82 24.30 12.12
N GLN A 350 26.49 24.22 10.96
CA GLN A 350 27.93 23.93 10.84
C GLN A 350 28.84 24.87 11.62
N ARG A 351 28.44 26.13 11.83
CA ARG A 351 29.27 27.17 12.45
C ARG A 351 28.82 27.56 13.85
N MET A 352 27.75 26.93 14.35
CA MET A 352 27.19 27.27 15.65
C MET A 352 28.07 26.76 16.78
N THR A 353 28.29 27.60 17.80
CA THR A 353 28.89 27.21 19.08
C THR A 353 27.85 26.58 20.01
N ASP A 354 28.27 25.90 21.07
CA ASP A 354 27.37 25.21 22.00
C ASP A 354 26.42 26.19 22.71
N VAL A 355 26.90 27.39 23.04
CA VAL A 355 26.07 28.49 23.57
C VAL A 355 24.99 28.91 22.56
N GLN A 356 25.31 28.92 21.27
CA GLN A 356 24.34 29.23 20.22
C GLN A 356 23.33 28.09 20.04
N TRP A 357 23.77 26.83 20.18
CA TRP A 357 22.89 25.67 20.18
C TRP A 357 21.90 25.69 21.33
N HIS A 358 22.33 25.90 22.58
CA HIS A 358 21.42 26.02 23.73
C HIS A 358 20.34 27.08 23.50
N ARG A 359 20.74 28.29 23.08
CA ARG A 359 19.80 29.36 22.79
C ARG A 359 18.81 28.99 21.69
N ALA A 360 19.26 28.24 20.68
CA ALA A 360 18.39 27.80 19.60
C ALA A 360 17.39 26.74 20.07
N LEU A 361 17.84 25.70 20.78
CA LEU A 361 16.98 24.66 21.33
C LEU A 361 15.90 25.27 22.24
N ASP A 362 16.26 26.18 23.14
CA ASP A 362 15.28 26.89 24.00
C ASP A 362 14.26 27.72 23.19
N LYS A 363 14.73 28.37 22.12
CA LYS A 363 13.92 29.23 21.26
C LYS A 363 12.94 28.43 20.38
N TYR A 364 13.24 27.18 20.07
CA TYR A 364 12.42 26.28 19.24
C TYR A 364 11.71 25.19 20.04
N ALA A 365 12.02 25.02 21.33
CA ALA A 365 11.31 24.15 22.27
C ALA A 365 9.87 24.60 22.56
N LYS A 366 9.58 25.90 22.43
CA LYS A 366 8.23 26.45 22.66
C LYS A 366 7.40 26.37 21.38
N PRO A 367 6.13 25.92 21.45
CA PRO A 367 5.23 25.97 20.30
C PRO A 367 5.16 27.40 19.79
N ARG A 368 5.54 27.63 18.53
CA ARG A 368 5.41 28.93 17.92
C ARG A 368 4.02 29.08 17.33
N PRO A 369 3.39 30.27 17.44
CA PRO A 369 2.20 30.56 16.66
C PRO A 369 2.54 30.42 15.18
N GLU A 370 1.61 29.85 14.40
CA GLU A 370 1.62 29.69 12.93
C GLU A 370 1.72 31.06 12.22
N ARG A 371 2.86 31.74 12.35
CA ARG A 371 3.10 33.09 11.84
C ARG A 371 4.25 33.17 10.84
N PHE A 372 4.93 32.07 10.56
CA PHE A 372 6.02 32.03 9.59
C PHE A 372 5.60 31.14 8.41
N TRP A 373 5.56 31.73 7.22
CA TRP A 373 5.39 31.02 5.95
C TRP A 373 6.68 31.22 5.12
N PRO A 374 7.33 30.15 4.62
CA PRO A 374 6.97 28.74 4.79
C PRO A 374 7.04 28.31 6.28
N PRO A 375 6.35 27.23 6.68
CA PRO A 375 6.44 26.72 8.04
C PRO A 375 7.91 26.51 8.40
N GLN A 376 8.36 27.18 9.46
CA GLN A 376 9.70 27.00 9.98
C GLN A 376 9.66 25.79 10.92
N GLY A 377 10.56 24.82 10.72
CA GLY A 377 10.61 23.60 11.51
C GLY A 377 10.59 23.84 13.02
N GLY A 378 9.95 22.93 13.74
CA GLY A 378 9.84 22.95 15.19
C GLY A 378 10.88 22.04 15.84
N VAL A 379 10.44 21.36 16.89
CA VAL A 379 11.27 20.47 17.69
C VAL A 379 11.82 19.31 16.88
N TYR A 380 10.99 18.65 16.06
CA TYR A 380 11.40 17.44 15.36
C TYR A 380 12.35 17.75 14.18
N GLU A 381 12.08 18.81 13.43
CA GLU A 381 12.93 19.22 12.30
C GLU A 381 14.30 19.70 12.79
N LEU A 382 14.36 20.46 13.90
CA LEU A 382 15.62 20.86 14.50
C LEU A 382 16.38 19.67 15.09
N ALA A 383 15.67 18.68 15.65
CA ALA A 383 16.27 17.45 16.13
C ALA A 383 16.97 16.67 14.99
N GLN A 384 16.41 16.67 13.78
CA GLN A 384 17.06 16.04 12.62
C GLN A 384 18.35 16.77 12.20
N THR A 385 18.37 18.10 12.17
CA THR A 385 19.63 18.83 11.93
C THR A 385 20.65 18.58 13.04
N LEU A 386 20.19 18.51 14.30
CA LEU A 386 21.04 18.20 15.44
C LEU A 386 21.65 16.80 15.31
N ARG A 387 20.87 15.80 14.90
CA ARG A 387 21.34 14.44 14.56
C ARG A 387 22.43 14.48 13.50
N SER A 388 22.18 15.15 12.37
CA SER A 388 23.14 15.23 11.26
C SER A 388 24.45 15.92 11.66
N ARG A 389 24.41 16.93 12.55
CA ARG A 389 25.61 17.55 13.11
C ARG A 389 26.34 16.63 14.08
N ALA A 390 25.61 15.91 14.92
CA ALA A 390 26.18 14.95 15.86
C ALA A 390 26.86 13.77 15.14
N GLU A 391 26.35 13.32 14.00
CA GLU A 391 27.01 12.33 13.13
C GLU A 391 28.36 12.84 12.59
N GLN A 392 28.52 14.15 12.37
CA GLN A 392 29.74 14.75 11.82
C GLN A 392 30.77 15.14 12.87
N GLU A 393 30.34 15.53 14.08
CA GLU A 393 31.19 15.95 15.20
C GLU A 393 30.83 15.18 16.50
N PRO A 394 30.97 13.84 16.54
CA PRO A 394 30.41 13.01 17.60
C PRO A 394 30.95 13.34 19.00
N ASP A 395 32.26 13.57 19.15
CA ASP A 395 32.85 13.91 20.45
C ASP A 395 32.29 15.19 21.04
N ARG A 396 32.20 16.24 20.21
CA ARG A 396 31.71 17.54 20.63
C ARG A 396 30.22 17.48 20.98
N PHE A 397 29.42 16.81 20.17
CA PHE A 397 27.98 16.70 20.44
C PHE A 397 27.66 15.75 21.59
N THR A 398 28.55 14.83 21.92
CA THR A 398 28.47 14.04 23.15
C THR A 398 28.67 14.92 24.39
N GLU A 399 29.70 15.78 24.40
CA GLU A 399 29.88 16.78 25.48
C GLU A 399 28.70 17.74 25.57
N PHE A 400 28.16 18.18 24.43
CA PHE A 400 26.97 19.01 24.38
C PHE A 400 25.72 18.30 24.90
N ALA A 401 25.58 16.98 24.69
CA ALA A 401 24.45 16.23 25.22
C ALA A 401 24.44 16.24 26.75
N PHE A 402 25.61 16.20 27.41
CA PHE A 402 25.72 16.28 28.87
C PHE A 402 25.27 17.62 29.46
N SER A 403 25.31 18.70 28.67
CA SER A 403 24.80 20.00 29.12
C SER A 403 23.29 20.17 28.92
N LEU A 404 22.60 19.25 28.24
CA LEU A 404 21.14 19.27 28.09
C LEU A 404 20.44 18.76 29.35
N GLY A 405 19.53 19.56 29.89
CA GLY A 405 18.70 19.21 31.06
C GLY A 405 17.25 18.87 30.71
N SER A 406 16.46 18.49 31.72
CA SER A 406 15.09 17.98 31.60
C SER A 406 14.06 18.98 31.08
N GLY A 407 14.42 20.27 30.98
CA GLY A 407 13.58 21.31 30.39
C GLY A 407 13.55 21.31 28.86
N SER A 408 14.44 20.55 28.20
CA SER A 408 14.48 20.43 26.74
C SER A 408 13.54 19.32 26.25
N PRO A 409 12.88 19.48 25.08
CA PRO A 409 12.13 18.41 24.45
C PRO A 409 12.98 17.15 24.25
N ALA A 410 12.43 15.98 24.61
CA ALA A 410 13.14 14.70 24.55
C ALA A 410 13.75 14.40 23.18
N ALA A 411 13.08 14.82 22.09
CA ALA A 411 13.53 14.63 20.72
C ALA A 411 14.96 15.14 20.46
N TYR A 412 15.40 16.22 21.13
CA TYR A 412 16.75 16.77 20.92
C TYR A 412 17.84 15.86 21.48
N LEU A 413 17.71 15.47 22.75
CA LEU A 413 18.69 14.60 23.37
C LEU A 413 18.65 13.21 22.73
N CYS A 414 17.47 12.67 22.43
CA CYS A 414 17.34 11.41 21.70
C CYS A 414 18.03 11.44 20.33
N ALA A 415 17.86 12.53 19.57
CA ALA A 415 18.50 12.66 18.25
C ALA A 415 20.03 12.68 18.32
N ILE A 416 20.61 13.34 19.33
CA ILE A 416 22.07 13.30 19.55
C ILE A 416 22.51 11.89 19.93
N VAL A 417 21.84 11.28 20.91
CA VAL A 417 22.16 9.92 21.40
C VAL A 417 22.18 8.93 20.24
N GLU A 418 21.15 8.90 19.40
CA GLU A 418 21.08 8.02 18.22
C GLU A 418 22.22 8.25 17.21
N ALA A 419 22.61 9.51 17.00
CA ALA A 419 23.66 9.88 16.06
C ALA A 419 25.06 9.47 16.52
N VAL A 420 25.37 9.66 17.81
CA VAL A 420 26.74 9.45 18.31
C VAL A 420 27.00 8.01 18.72
N THR A 421 25.97 7.20 19.05
CA THR A 421 26.14 5.80 19.51
C THR A 421 27.15 5.00 18.68
N PRO A 422 27.12 5.00 17.33
CA PRO A 422 28.05 4.19 16.53
C PRO A 422 29.53 4.61 16.65
N HIS A 423 29.79 5.80 17.21
CA HIS A 423 31.12 6.41 17.31
C HIS A 423 31.69 6.40 18.74
N LEU A 424 30.93 5.94 19.73
CA LEU A 424 31.35 5.93 21.13
C LEU A 424 31.84 4.56 21.58
N ASP A 425 32.86 4.56 22.44
CA ASP A 425 33.23 3.40 23.25
C ASP A 425 32.20 3.12 24.36
N ALA A 426 32.32 1.97 25.02
CA ALA A 426 31.40 1.54 26.05
C ALA A 426 31.33 2.51 27.24
N ASP A 427 32.46 3.07 27.68
CA ASP A 427 32.53 3.96 28.85
C ASP A 427 31.84 5.30 28.58
N ARG A 428 32.07 5.90 27.41
CA ARG A 428 31.39 7.14 27.03
C ARG A 428 29.93 6.92 26.72
N TRP A 429 29.59 5.81 26.06
CA TRP A 429 28.19 5.44 25.84
C TRP A 429 27.44 5.27 27.15
N GLU A 430 28.00 4.56 28.13
CA GLU A 430 27.41 4.37 29.46
C GLU A 430 27.07 5.72 30.10
N GLN A 431 28.02 6.65 30.13
CA GLN A 431 27.82 7.98 30.70
C GLN A 431 26.66 8.71 30.01
N LEU A 432 26.64 8.70 28.67
CA LEU A 432 25.61 9.35 27.87
C LEU A 432 24.23 8.70 28.06
N ALA A 433 24.15 7.38 28.05
CA ALA A 433 22.91 6.63 28.25
C ALA A 433 22.34 6.89 29.65
N LEU A 434 23.17 6.87 30.70
CA LEU A 434 22.73 7.19 32.06
C LEU A 434 22.31 8.66 32.20
N HIS A 435 22.97 9.58 31.51
CA HIS A 435 22.56 10.98 31.45
C HIS A 435 21.18 11.14 30.79
N ALA A 436 20.97 10.53 29.62
CA ALA A 436 19.70 10.56 28.92
C ALA A 436 18.58 9.92 29.73
N HIS A 437 18.85 8.78 30.38
CA HIS A 437 17.91 8.12 31.29
C HIS A 437 17.51 9.02 32.46
N ARG A 438 18.47 9.62 33.18
CA ARG A 438 18.18 10.54 34.30
C ARG A 438 17.42 11.79 33.86
N THR A 439 17.67 12.25 32.64
CA THR A 439 17.12 13.52 32.13
C THR A 439 15.71 13.35 31.57
N LEU A 440 15.44 12.25 30.87
CA LEU A 440 14.18 12.04 30.14
C LEU A 440 13.26 10.98 30.78
N GLY A 441 13.78 10.15 31.69
CA GLY A 441 13.04 9.03 32.28
C GLY A 441 12.55 8.04 31.21
N PRO A 442 11.28 7.61 31.25
CA PRO A 442 10.70 6.68 30.28
C PRO A 442 10.85 7.10 28.82
N ALA A 443 10.85 8.41 28.52
CA ALA A 443 10.97 8.91 27.15
C ALA A 443 12.33 8.61 26.48
N ALA A 444 13.38 8.29 27.27
CA ALA A 444 14.66 7.84 26.73
C ALA A 444 14.65 6.35 26.30
N ALA A 445 13.69 5.55 26.80
CA ALA A 445 13.73 4.11 26.66
C ALA A 445 13.81 3.63 25.20
N PRO A 446 12.99 4.12 24.25
CA PRO A 446 13.06 3.66 22.86
C PRO A 446 14.39 3.99 22.18
N THR A 447 15.02 5.09 22.54
CA THR A 447 16.30 5.52 21.97
C THR A 447 17.45 4.70 22.56
N ILE A 448 17.52 4.55 23.88
CA ILE A 448 18.57 3.76 24.54
C ILE A 448 18.45 2.28 24.17
N CYS A 449 17.24 1.73 24.13
CA CYS A 449 16.98 0.35 23.73
C CYS A 449 17.47 0.07 22.30
N ARG A 450 17.10 0.92 21.32
CA ARG A 450 17.55 0.80 19.92
C ARG A 450 19.06 0.97 19.77
N ALA A 451 19.65 1.91 20.50
CA ALA A 451 21.09 2.11 20.53
C ALA A 451 21.83 0.85 21.02
N LEU A 452 21.40 0.27 22.14
CA LEU A 452 21.94 -1.00 22.66
C LEU A 452 21.70 -2.19 21.72
N GLN A 453 20.57 -2.23 21.01
CA GLN A 453 20.34 -3.27 19.99
C GLN A 453 21.31 -3.13 18.81
N SER A 454 21.69 -1.90 18.44
CA SER A 454 22.65 -1.65 17.36
C SER A 454 24.12 -1.84 17.76
N ALA A 455 24.45 -1.60 19.03
CA ALA A 455 25.79 -1.70 19.59
C ALA A 455 25.78 -2.43 20.94
N PRO A 456 25.47 -3.74 20.97
CA PRO A 456 25.31 -4.50 22.21
C PRO A 456 26.59 -4.60 23.05
N GLN A 457 27.76 -4.50 22.41
CA GLN A 457 29.06 -4.47 23.09
C GLN A 457 29.25 -3.26 24.02
N ASN A 458 28.43 -2.23 23.88
CA ASN A 458 28.50 -1.04 24.73
C ASN A 458 27.65 -1.19 26.02
N PHE A 459 26.95 -2.31 26.20
CA PHE A 459 26.22 -2.55 27.44
C PHE A 459 27.16 -2.80 28.61
N THR A 460 26.83 -2.26 29.77
CA THR A 460 27.65 -2.31 30.98
C THR A 460 26.80 -2.57 32.22
N ALA A 461 27.45 -2.97 33.32
CA ALA A 461 26.76 -3.21 34.58
C ALA A 461 26.05 -1.97 35.14
N ALA A 462 26.56 -0.75 34.92
CA ALA A 462 25.90 0.47 35.40
C ALA A 462 24.62 0.78 34.60
N SER A 463 24.62 0.47 33.30
CA SER A 463 23.48 0.64 32.39
C SER A 463 22.31 -0.31 32.72
N LEU A 464 22.57 -1.38 33.49
CA LEU A 464 21.54 -2.32 33.92
C LEU A 464 20.40 -1.64 34.70
N SER A 465 20.71 -0.66 35.54
CA SER A 465 19.70 0.06 36.34
C SER A 465 18.69 0.79 35.45
N ALA A 466 19.16 1.41 34.37
CA ALA A 466 18.29 2.06 33.39
C ALA A 466 17.43 1.03 32.65
N LEU A 467 18.04 -0.06 32.18
CA LEU A 467 17.31 -1.12 31.48
C LEU A 467 16.25 -1.79 32.38
N ASP A 468 16.59 -2.10 33.64
CA ASP A 468 15.68 -2.68 34.63
C ASP A 468 14.47 -1.77 34.88
N SER A 469 14.69 -0.45 34.99
CA SER A 469 13.60 0.52 35.12
C SER A 469 12.63 0.49 33.92
N TYR A 470 13.12 0.26 32.70
CA TYR A 470 12.27 0.16 31.52
C TYR A 470 11.45 -1.12 31.49
N THR A 471 11.94 -2.20 32.09
CA THR A 471 11.17 -3.45 32.23
C THR A 471 10.05 -3.36 33.26
N THR A 472 10.03 -2.29 34.07
CA THR A 472 9.05 -2.06 35.15
C THR A 472 8.27 -0.76 34.96
N ASP A 473 8.23 -0.23 33.72
CA ASP A 473 7.47 0.98 33.41
C ASP A 473 6.01 0.85 33.92
N PRO A 474 5.51 1.80 34.74
CA PRO A 474 4.26 1.64 35.45
C PRO A 474 3.01 1.92 34.60
N HIS A 475 3.13 2.16 33.29
CA HIS A 475 2.00 2.52 32.41
C HIS A 475 1.65 1.42 31.39
N PRO A 476 1.24 0.22 31.82
CA PRO A 476 0.88 -0.89 30.92
C PRO A 476 -0.26 -0.56 29.95
N GLU A 477 -1.14 0.38 30.30
CA GLU A 477 -2.20 0.86 29.43
C GLU A 477 -1.69 1.54 28.16
N GLN A 478 -0.49 2.13 28.19
CA GLN A 478 0.13 2.76 27.02
C GLN A 478 0.74 1.72 26.06
N ASP A 479 0.94 0.50 26.55
CA ASP A 479 1.46 -0.64 25.77
C ASP A 479 0.34 -1.40 25.05
N ILE A 480 -0.92 -1.06 25.31
CA ILE A 480 -2.11 -1.62 24.65
C ILE A 480 -2.55 -0.62 23.59
N ARG A 481 -2.44 -0.97 22.31
CA ARG A 481 -2.96 -0.15 21.21
C ARG A 481 -4.40 -0.55 20.89
N ASP A 482 -5.29 0.43 20.87
CA ASP A 482 -6.63 0.28 20.31
C ASP A 482 -6.56 -0.06 18.81
N ALA A 483 -7.61 -0.70 18.29
CA ALA A 483 -7.77 -0.85 16.84
C ALA A 483 -7.70 0.53 16.18
N ASP A 484 -7.05 0.62 15.02
CA ASP A 484 -6.97 1.90 14.30
C ASP A 484 -8.37 2.41 13.88
N ALA A 485 -8.44 3.64 13.35
CA ALA A 485 -9.70 4.25 12.91
C ALA A 485 -10.42 3.47 11.80
N GLU A 486 -9.76 2.47 11.20
CA GLU A 486 -10.30 1.56 10.18
C GLU A 486 -10.75 0.20 10.77
N GLY A 487 -10.62 0.01 12.10
CA GLY A 487 -10.99 -1.22 12.79
C GLY A 487 -9.97 -2.35 12.64
N THR A 488 -8.77 -2.06 12.12
CA THR A 488 -7.70 -3.03 11.95
C THR A 488 -6.98 -3.22 13.28
N ARG A 489 -7.01 -4.44 13.83
CA ARG A 489 -6.25 -4.80 15.03
C ARG A 489 -4.76 -4.80 14.66
N THR A 490 -3.95 -3.94 15.28
CA THR A 490 -2.48 -4.00 15.15
C THR A 490 -2.02 -5.36 15.69
N ASP A 491 -1.16 -6.10 14.96
CA ASP A 491 -0.66 -7.38 15.45
C ASP A 491 0.12 -7.21 16.77
N LEU A 492 0.11 -8.25 17.63
CA LEU A 492 0.66 -8.18 18.99
C LEU A 492 2.16 -7.83 19.01
N LEU A 493 2.93 -8.26 18.01
CA LEU A 493 4.35 -7.99 17.94
C LEU A 493 4.60 -6.51 17.63
N THR A 494 3.87 -5.95 16.66
CA THR A 494 3.95 -4.51 16.35
C THR A 494 3.52 -3.66 17.54
N ALA A 495 2.47 -4.04 18.27
CA ALA A 495 2.08 -3.34 19.50
C ALA A 495 3.21 -3.39 20.55
N GLY A 496 3.80 -4.56 20.78
CA GLY A 496 4.90 -4.74 21.75
C GLY A 496 6.18 -4.00 21.36
N MET A 497 6.53 -3.96 20.06
CA MET A 497 7.66 -3.19 19.55
C MET A 497 7.52 -1.68 19.79
N ASN A 498 6.30 -1.19 19.98
CA ASN A 498 6.06 0.22 20.25
C ASN A 498 5.86 0.53 21.74
N ALA A 499 5.82 -0.49 22.59
CA ALA A 499 5.75 -0.41 24.03
C ALA A 499 7.14 -0.27 24.66
N THR A 500 7.26 0.48 25.77
CA THR A 500 8.55 0.62 26.49
C THR A 500 9.05 -0.73 26.99
N ARG A 501 8.19 -1.50 27.66
CA ARG A 501 8.55 -2.83 28.20
C ARG A 501 8.86 -3.83 27.08
N GLY A 502 8.13 -3.77 25.96
CA GLY A 502 8.38 -4.64 24.80
C GLY A 502 9.71 -4.32 24.10
N GLN A 503 10.08 -3.04 23.95
CA GLN A 503 11.40 -2.64 23.48
C GLN A 503 12.52 -3.10 24.41
N ALA A 504 12.33 -2.97 25.73
CA ALA A 504 13.29 -3.47 26.71
C ALA A 504 13.49 -5.00 26.55
N ALA A 505 12.41 -5.75 26.31
CA ALA A 505 12.49 -7.19 26.06
C ALA A 505 13.32 -7.54 24.82
N LEU A 506 13.13 -6.83 23.71
CA LEU A 506 13.93 -7.01 22.50
C LEU A 506 15.40 -6.64 22.72
N THR A 507 15.68 -5.58 23.47
CA THR A 507 17.06 -5.23 23.86
C THR A 507 17.71 -6.32 24.68
N VAL A 508 17.03 -6.86 25.71
CA VAL A 508 17.55 -7.98 26.49
C VAL A 508 17.85 -9.19 25.60
N ALA A 509 16.98 -9.48 24.61
CA ALA A 509 17.20 -10.55 23.64
C ALA A 509 18.49 -10.33 22.82
N THR A 510 18.74 -9.11 22.35
CA THR A 510 19.94 -8.77 21.59
C THR A 510 21.21 -8.88 22.44
N LEU A 511 21.17 -8.40 23.69
CA LEU A 511 22.30 -8.50 24.61
C LEU A 511 22.67 -9.95 24.92
N LEU A 512 21.68 -10.79 25.24
CA LEU A 512 21.90 -12.22 25.46
C LEU A 512 22.38 -12.93 24.19
N SER A 513 21.88 -12.53 23.01
CA SER A 513 22.37 -13.10 21.74
C SER A 513 23.83 -12.76 21.46
N HIS A 514 24.28 -11.58 21.89
CA HIS A 514 25.65 -11.11 21.74
C HIS A 514 26.65 -11.86 22.63
N GLY A 515 26.32 -12.09 23.90
CA GLY A 515 27.24 -12.76 24.84
C GLY A 515 26.61 -13.16 26.17
N SER A 516 27.35 -13.95 26.96
CA SER A 516 26.92 -14.45 28.27
C SER A 516 27.44 -13.63 29.46
N GLU A 517 28.16 -12.54 29.20
CA GLU A 517 28.88 -11.75 30.22
C GLU A 517 27.95 -11.18 31.30
N HIS A 518 26.73 -10.80 30.90
CA HIS A 518 25.70 -10.25 31.80
C HIS A 518 24.54 -11.22 32.06
N LEU A 519 24.73 -12.51 31.79
CA LEU A 519 23.67 -13.54 31.90
C LEU A 519 22.95 -13.48 33.24
N HIS A 520 23.68 -13.53 34.35
CA HIS A 520 23.09 -13.55 35.70
C HIS A 520 22.23 -12.30 36.00
N ALA A 521 22.62 -11.14 35.45
CA ALA A 521 21.91 -9.88 35.66
C ALA A 521 20.69 -9.74 34.74
N LEU A 522 20.74 -10.29 33.53
CA LEU A 522 19.66 -10.20 32.54
C LEU A 522 18.59 -11.28 32.74
N THR A 523 18.93 -12.44 33.26
CA THR A 523 17.98 -13.56 33.48
C THR A 523 16.74 -13.13 34.29
N PRO A 524 16.84 -12.42 35.43
CA PRO A 524 15.65 -11.96 36.15
C PRO A 524 14.74 -11.02 35.33
N LEU A 525 15.33 -10.22 34.43
CA LEU A 525 14.57 -9.33 33.54
C LEU A 525 13.77 -10.14 32.51
N VAL A 526 14.40 -11.17 31.92
CA VAL A 526 13.73 -12.08 30.98
C VAL A 526 12.54 -12.76 31.65
N THR A 527 12.74 -13.36 32.82
CA THR A 527 11.68 -14.06 33.54
C THR A 527 10.52 -13.13 33.91
N ARG A 528 10.80 -11.88 34.28
CA ARG A 528 9.76 -10.87 34.56
C ARG A 528 8.97 -10.51 33.31
N LEU A 529 9.64 -10.17 32.21
CA LEU A 529 9.01 -9.75 30.96
C LEU A 529 8.24 -10.89 30.28
N ALA A 530 8.70 -12.13 30.42
CA ALA A 530 7.99 -13.32 29.95
C ALA A 530 6.65 -13.54 30.70
N ASN A 531 6.54 -13.01 31.93
CA ASN A 531 5.36 -13.06 32.77
C ASN A 531 4.59 -11.72 32.82
N ASP A 532 4.88 -10.77 31.94
CA ASP A 532 4.25 -9.44 31.93
C ASP A 532 2.72 -9.54 31.78
N PRO A 533 1.91 -8.70 32.47
CA PRO A 533 0.46 -8.73 32.30
C PRO A 533 -0.01 -8.34 30.89
N VAL A 534 0.80 -7.62 30.10
CA VAL A 534 0.45 -7.20 28.73
C VAL A 534 0.95 -8.24 27.72
N LEU A 535 0.01 -8.83 26.98
CA LEU A 535 0.30 -9.90 26.03
C LEU A 535 1.31 -9.51 24.94
N ALA A 536 1.24 -8.26 24.45
CA ALA A 536 2.16 -7.73 23.46
C ALA A 536 3.62 -7.70 23.97
N VAL A 537 3.84 -7.44 25.26
CA VAL A 537 5.17 -7.48 25.89
C VAL A 537 5.68 -8.93 25.98
N ARG A 538 4.82 -9.88 26.38
CA ARG A 538 5.18 -11.31 26.40
C ARG A 538 5.63 -11.81 25.03
N VAL A 539 4.93 -11.41 23.98
CA VAL A 539 5.28 -11.77 22.59
C VAL A 539 6.68 -11.26 22.22
N CYS A 540 7.06 -10.05 22.62
CA CYS A 540 8.44 -9.56 22.45
C CYS A 540 9.44 -10.34 23.32
N ALA A 541 9.08 -10.62 24.58
CA ALA A 541 9.92 -11.36 25.53
C ALA A 541 10.24 -12.78 25.08
N ALA A 542 9.42 -13.39 24.22
CA ALA A 542 9.72 -14.70 23.64
C ALA A 542 11.08 -14.75 22.91
N GLN A 543 11.52 -13.64 22.30
CA GLN A 543 12.87 -13.56 21.71
C GLN A 543 13.97 -13.59 22.79
N ALA A 544 13.74 -12.94 23.94
CA ALA A 544 14.70 -12.93 25.04
C ALA A 544 14.82 -14.29 25.72
N VAL A 545 13.69 -15.01 25.86
CA VAL A 545 13.68 -16.40 26.34
C VAL A 545 14.43 -17.31 25.37
N LEU A 546 14.22 -17.14 24.06
CA LEU A 546 14.96 -17.90 23.06
C LEU A 546 16.47 -17.61 23.10
N ALA A 547 16.87 -16.36 23.28
CA ALA A 547 18.28 -15.99 23.45
C ALA A 547 18.88 -16.57 24.74
N LEU A 548 18.14 -16.53 25.85
CA LEU A 548 18.52 -17.14 27.12
C LEU A 548 18.78 -18.64 26.99
N MET A 549 17.98 -19.33 26.16
CA MET A 549 18.08 -20.78 25.93
C MET A 549 19.45 -21.23 25.39
N LYS A 550 20.22 -20.34 24.77
CA LYS A 550 21.59 -20.62 24.32
C LYS A 550 22.57 -20.78 25.49
N HIS A 551 22.30 -20.12 26.62
CA HIS A 551 23.21 -20.00 27.76
C HIS A 551 22.74 -20.78 28.98
N ASP A 552 21.45 -20.71 29.30
CA ASP A 552 20.81 -21.45 30.39
C ASP A 552 19.52 -22.11 29.89
N PRO A 553 19.63 -23.31 29.28
CA PRO A 553 18.49 -23.99 28.69
C PRO A 553 17.37 -24.28 29.69
N GLN A 554 17.71 -24.60 30.95
CA GLN A 554 16.71 -25.06 31.91
C GLN A 554 15.85 -23.88 32.39
N ILE A 555 16.48 -22.78 32.80
CA ILE A 555 15.74 -21.56 33.16
C ILE A 555 14.94 -21.02 31.97
N ALA A 556 15.48 -21.10 30.75
CA ALA A 556 14.76 -20.68 29.55
C ALA A 556 13.52 -21.54 29.29
N LEU A 557 13.60 -22.87 29.46
CA LEU A 557 12.45 -23.76 29.30
C LEU A 557 11.39 -23.51 30.38
N ASP A 558 11.80 -23.34 31.64
CA ASP A 558 10.90 -22.95 32.74
C ASP A 558 10.19 -21.61 32.45
N THR A 559 10.94 -20.63 31.95
CA THR A 559 10.40 -19.32 31.59
C THR A 559 9.50 -19.39 30.35
N ALA A 560 9.84 -20.23 29.36
CA ALA A 560 9.03 -20.44 28.17
C ALA A 560 7.69 -21.07 28.51
N GLU A 561 7.67 -22.06 29.40
CA GLU A 561 6.42 -22.68 29.87
C GLU A 561 5.53 -21.66 30.57
N GLN A 562 6.09 -20.82 31.44
CA GLN A 562 5.33 -19.73 32.08
C GLN A 562 4.78 -18.70 31.08
N LEU A 563 5.57 -18.34 30.05
CA LEU A 563 5.16 -17.43 28.99
C LEU A 563 3.98 -18.01 28.20
N LEU A 564 4.11 -19.27 27.77
CA LEU A 564 3.12 -19.96 26.95
C LEU A 564 1.88 -20.36 27.75
N ASN A 565 1.99 -20.56 29.07
CA ASN A 565 0.88 -20.86 29.97
C ASN A 565 0.05 -19.61 30.32
N HIS A 566 -0.36 -18.85 29.30
CA HIS A 566 -1.26 -17.71 29.42
C HIS A 566 -2.73 -18.13 29.20
N GLN A 567 -3.68 -17.40 29.79
CA GLN A 567 -5.12 -17.64 29.65
C GLN A 567 -5.65 -17.24 28.27
N ASP A 568 -5.10 -16.15 27.70
CA ASP A 568 -5.40 -15.70 26.35
C ASP A 568 -4.59 -16.51 25.32
N ALA A 569 -5.27 -17.25 24.47
CA ALA A 569 -4.68 -18.09 23.43
C ALA A 569 -4.01 -17.28 22.30
N ASN A 570 -4.28 -15.97 22.20
CA ASN A 570 -3.58 -15.10 21.25
C ASN A 570 -2.06 -15.03 21.50
N VAL A 571 -1.56 -15.53 22.63
CA VAL A 571 -0.11 -15.72 22.86
C VAL A 571 0.56 -16.55 21.76
N TYR A 572 -0.18 -17.47 21.13
CA TYR A 572 0.31 -18.28 20.02
C TYR A 572 0.28 -17.56 18.67
N ASN A 573 -0.43 -16.44 18.58
CA ASN A 573 -0.62 -15.68 17.34
C ASN A 573 0.49 -14.63 17.14
N ALA A 574 1.74 -15.07 17.19
CA ALA A 574 2.90 -14.26 16.87
C ALA A 574 4.10 -15.10 16.42
N SER A 575 4.88 -14.58 15.47
CA SER A 575 6.04 -15.29 14.91
C SER A 575 7.16 -15.53 15.94
N THR A 576 7.29 -14.67 16.95
CA THR A 576 8.30 -14.81 18.00
C THR A 576 7.98 -15.94 18.99
N THR A 577 6.71 -16.07 19.39
CA THR A 577 6.24 -17.15 20.26
C THR A 577 6.21 -18.48 19.52
N GLN A 578 5.86 -18.47 18.23
CA GLN A 578 5.98 -19.64 17.37
C GLN A 578 7.43 -20.17 17.30
N ARG A 579 8.42 -19.29 17.06
CA ARG A 579 9.84 -19.67 17.04
C ARG A 579 10.29 -20.22 18.38
N LEU A 580 9.86 -19.62 19.49
CA LEU A 580 10.14 -20.14 20.83
C LEU A 580 9.55 -21.54 21.00
N LEU A 581 8.26 -21.73 20.68
CA LEU A 581 7.58 -23.02 20.79
C LEU A 581 8.25 -24.12 19.98
N ILE A 582 8.71 -23.82 18.75
CA ILE A 582 9.47 -24.77 17.93
C ILE A 582 10.76 -25.19 18.64
N ASN A 583 11.52 -24.22 19.17
CA ASN A 583 12.79 -24.51 19.84
C ASN A 583 12.60 -25.28 21.16
N THR A 584 11.52 -25.03 21.89
CA THR A 584 11.20 -25.79 23.10
C THR A 584 10.76 -27.21 22.77
N LEU A 585 9.95 -27.41 21.72
CA LEU A 585 9.51 -28.73 21.26
C LEU A 585 10.67 -29.62 20.81
N VAL A 586 11.67 -29.07 20.11
CA VAL A 586 12.87 -29.82 19.70
C VAL A 586 13.70 -30.30 20.91
N ARG A 587 13.64 -29.58 22.04
CA ARG A 587 14.44 -29.87 23.24
C ARG A 587 13.72 -30.76 24.25
N GLU A 588 12.49 -30.42 24.60
CA GLU A 588 11.66 -31.14 25.58
C GLU A 588 10.25 -31.39 25.02
N PRO A 589 10.09 -32.31 24.06
CA PRO A 589 8.82 -32.57 23.37
C PRO A 589 7.65 -32.80 24.34
N SER A 590 7.82 -33.71 25.30
CA SER A 590 6.79 -34.11 26.26
C SER A 590 6.32 -32.97 27.15
N ARG A 591 7.18 -31.98 27.43
CA ARG A 591 6.83 -30.83 28.26
C ARG A 591 5.97 -29.83 27.50
N PHE A 592 6.28 -29.59 26.23
CA PHE A 592 5.64 -28.53 25.43
C PHE A 592 4.53 -29.03 24.48
N ALA A 593 4.34 -30.35 24.38
CA ALA A 593 3.30 -30.95 23.54
C ALA A 593 1.89 -30.40 23.84
N ALA A 594 1.55 -30.22 25.12
CA ALA A 594 0.24 -29.67 25.51
C ALA A 594 0.02 -28.23 25.00
N HIS A 595 1.08 -27.42 24.91
CA HIS A 595 0.99 -26.06 24.37
C HIS A 595 0.77 -26.07 22.85
N LEU A 596 1.46 -26.95 22.12
CA LEU A 596 1.21 -27.12 20.70
C LEU A 596 -0.20 -27.66 20.44
N ALA A 597 -0.65 -28.66 21.22
CA ALA A 597 -1.99 -29.20 21.12
C ALA A 597 -3.06 -28.13 21.33
N ARG A 598 -2.90 -27.26 22.33
CA ARG A 598 -3.80 -26.12 22.56
C ARG A 598 -3.80 -25.13 21.38
N ALA A 599 -2.62 -24.76 20.89
CA ALA A 599 -2.49 -23.83 19.75
C ALA A 599 -3.12 -24.38 18.46
N LEU A 600 -3.02 -25.70 18.23
CA LEU A 600 -3.64 -26.39 17.09
C LEU A 600 -5.18 -26.37 17.14
N LEU A 601 -5.80 -26.16 18.30
CA LEU A 601 -7.25 -26.07 18.44
C LEU A 601 -7.82 -24.67 18.22
N GLU A 602 -6.96 -23.64 18.19
CA GLU A 602 -7.40 -22.26 17.98
C GLU A 602 -7.87 -22.02 16.53
N PRO A 603 -8.73 -21.02 16.28
CA PRO A 603 -9.15 -20.68 14.92
C PRO A 603 -8.17 -19.73 14.20
N GLY A 604 -8.24 -19.69 12.87
CA GLY A 604 -7.55 -18.69 12.05
C GLY A 604 -6.02 -18.76 12.12
N ASP A 605 -5.38 -17.59 12.15
CA ASP A 605 -3.92 -17.44 12.07
C ASP A 605 -3.15 -18.21 13.15
N ALA A 606 -3.73 -18.35 14.36
CA ALA A 606 -3.10 -19.09 15.45
C ALA A 606 -2.94 -20.58 15.14
N ALA A 607 -3.98 -21.23 14.58
CA ALA A 607 -3.87 -22.62 14.13
C ALA A 607 -2.95 -22.77 12.94
N GLU A 608 -2.91 -21.80 12.02
CA GLU A 608 -1.99 -21.85 10.89
C GLU A 608 -0.53 -21.81 11.36
N LEU A 609 -0.18 -20.89 12.27
CA LEU A 609 1.16 -20.85 12.88
C LEU A 609 1.47 -22.11 13.69
N ALA A 610 0.50 -22.67 14.40
CA ALA A 610 0.66 -23.93 15.13
C ALA A 610 0.88 -25.13 14.19
N GLY A 611 0.19 -25.15 13.05
CA GLY A 611 0.38 -26.15 11.99
C GLY A 611 1.79 -26.10 11.40
N GLN A 612 2.34 -24.91 11.21
CA GLN A 612 3.74 -24.75 10.83
C GLN A 612 4.68 -25.30 11.92
N SER A 613 4.43 -25.00 13.20
CA SER A 613 5.23 -25.56 14.32
C SER A 613 5.15 -27.08 14.39
N TRP A 614 3.96 -27.65 14.18
CA TRP A 614 3.73 -29.10 14.12
C TRP A 614 4.50 -29.74 12.96
N ALA A 615 4.51 -29.13 11.78
CA ALA A 615 5.27 -29.65 10.64
C ALA A 615 6.78 -29.62 10.88
N VAL A 616 7.30 -28.55 11.50
CA VAL A 616 8.71 -28.51 11.92
C VAL A 616 9.01 -29.60 12.94
N ALA A 617 8.12 -29.81 13.92
CA ALA A 617 8.29 -30.87 14.91
C ALA A 617 8.27 -32.27 14.27
N THR A 618 7.44 -32.47 13.25
CA THR A 618 7.38 -33.70 12.44
C THR A 618 8.71 -33.94 11.73
N ILE A 619 9.22 -32.93 11.03
CA ILE A 619 10.52 -32.97 10.32
C ILE A 619 11.67 -33.33 11.26
N GLN A 620 11.66 -32.77 12.47
CA GLN A 620 12.69 -33.02 13.49
C GLN A 620 12.49 -34.33 14.27
N GLY A 621 11.41 -35.07 14.02
CA GLY A 621 11.10 -36.31 14.73
C GLY A 621 10.76 -36.11 16.21
N CYS A 622 10.24 -34.95 16.59
CA CYS A 622 9.94 -34.59 17.97
C CYS A 622 8.43 -34.52 18.29
N LEU A 623 7.58 -35.16 17.50
CA LEU A 623 6.18 -35.35 17.86
C LEU A 623 6.03 -36.33 19.02
N THR A 624 5.14 -36.02 19.96
CA THR A 624 4.78 -36.91 21.06
C THR A 624 3.47 -37.63 20.75
N PRO A 625 3.18 -38.78 21.40
CA PRO A 625 1.95 -39.53 21.14
C PRO A 625 0.65 -38.76 21.42
N GLU A 626 0.68 -37.69 22.24
CA GLU A 626 -0.51 -36.87 22.53
C GLU A 626 -0.84 -35.87 21.41
N LEU A 627 0.09 -35.64 20.48
CA LEU A 627 -0.11 -34.75 19.34
C LEU A 627 -0.65 -35.51 18.13
N PRO A 628 -1.31 -34.82 17.19
CA PRO A 628 -1.68 -35.39 15.90
C PRO A 628 -0.46 -36.04 15.22
N ASN A 629 -0.60 -37.27 14.73
CA ASN A 629 0.51 -37.99 14.09
C ASN A 629 0.47 -37.93 12.55
N SER A 630 -0.58 -37.36 12.00
CA SER A 630 -0.78 -37.20 10.56
C SER A 630 -1.43 -35.85 10.24
N THR A 631 -1.24 -35.37 9.02
CA THR A 631 -1.86 -34.13 8.55
C THR A 631 -3.39 -34.19 8.57
N HIS A 632 -3.99 -35.37 8.39
CA HIS A 632 -5.45 -35.57 8.39
C HIS A 632 -6.10 -35.33 9.77
N GLU A 633 -5.34 -35.48 10.85
CA GLU A 633 -5.81 -35.22 12.21
C GLU A 633 -5.80 -33.71 12.56
N LEU A 634 -5.17 -32.88 11.73
CA LEU A 634 -5.13 -31.42 11.91
C LEU A 634 -6.40 -30.75 11.36
N ASN A 635 -6.79 -29.66 12.00
CA ASN A 635 -7.83 -28.78 11.46
C ASN A 635 -7.37 -28.07 10.16
N THR A 636 -8.31 -27.49 9.42
CA THR A 636 -8.03 -26.90 8.11
C THR A 636 -6.93 -25.82 8.14
N PHE A 637 -6.97 -24.87 9.08
CA PHE A 637 -5.94 -23.82 9.19
C PHE A 637 -4.57 -24.39 9.53
N ALA A 638 -4.50 -25.36 10.44
CA ALA A 638 -3.25 -26.05 10.77
C ALA A 638 -2.69 -26.84 9.57
N ARG A 639 -3.54 -27.47 8.76
CA ARG A 639 -3.08 -28.11 7.50
C ARG A 639 -2.50 -27.10 6.52
N ARG A 640 -3.07 -25.89 6.41
CA ARG A 640 -2.52 -24.82 5.54
C ARG A 640 -1.10 -24.44 5.94
N GLY A 641 -0.88 -24.28 7.24
CA GLY A 641 0.43 -23.98 7.80
C GLY A 641 1.43 -25.12 7.62
N ALA A 642 1.01 -26.36 7.90
CA ALA A 642 1.84 -27.54 7.72
C ALA A 642 2.26 -27.71 6.25
N ALA A 643 1.33 -27.53 5.31
CA ALA A 643 1.59 -27.57 3.87
C ALA A 643 2.67 -26.58 3.44
N ALA A 644 2.63 -25.35 3.96
CA ALA A 644 3.63 -24.32 3.65
C ALA A 644 5.04 -24.69 4.17
N VAL A 645 5.14 -25.32 5.34
CA VAL A 645 6.44 -25.79 5.87
C VAL A 645 6.99 -26.94 5.06
N PHE A 646 6.19 -27.98 4.79
CA PHE A 646 6.66 -29.12 4.00
C PHE A 646 7.04 -28.72 2.57
N ALA A 647 6.32 -27.77 1.97
CA ALA A 647 6.63 -27.26 0.63
C ALA A 647 8.02 -26.60 0.55
N ASN A 648 8.47 -25.98 1.64
CA ASN A 648 9.79 -25.38 1.76
C ASN A 648 10.88 -26.37 2.23
N ASN A 649 10.51 -27.61 2.59
CA ASN A 649 11.41 -28.66 3.06
C ASN A 649 11.18 -29.93 2.24
N ILE A 650 11.49 -29.85 0.95
CA ILE A 650 11.10 -30.85 -0.06
C ILE A 650 11.61 -32.27 0.23
N ASP A 651 12.69 -32.42 0.99
CA ASP A 651 13.22 -33.73 1.43
C ASP A 651 12.19 -34.55 2.26
N HIS A 652 11.19 -33.87 2.82
CA HIS A 652 10.07 -34.45 3.57
C HIS A 652 8.79 -34.58 2.74
N TYR A 653 8.91 -34.71 1.41
CA TYR A 653 7.80 -34.82 0.48
C TYR A 653 6.74 -35.91 0.77
N PRO A 654 7.01 -37.04 1.48
CA PRO A 654 5.94 -37.99 1.79
C PRO A 654 4.79 -37.35 2.58
N HIS A 655 5.05 -36.27 3.32
CA HIS A 655 4.01 -35.50 4.01
C HIS A 655 3.27 -34.50 3.09
N LEU A 656 3.84 -34.15 1.93
CA LEU A 656 3.19 -33.32 0.91
C LEU A 656 2.20 -34.11 0.06
N VAL A 657 2.53 -35.36 -0.29
CA VAL A 657 1.71 -36.23 -1.14
C VAL A 657 0.22 -36.22 -0.76
N PRO A 658 -0.19 -36.46 0.50
CA PRO A 658 -1.61 -36.47 0.86
C PRO A 658 -2.26 -35.08 0.80
N LEU A 659 -1.48 -34.00 0.84
CA LEU A 659 -1.99 -32.62 0.85
C LEU A 659 -2.36 -32.11 -0.55
N PHE A 660 -1.90 -32.78 -1.62
CA PHE A 660 -2.31 -32.44 -2.97
C PHE A 660 -3.78 -32.81 -3.27
N THR A 661 -4.37 -33.69 -2.47
CA THR A 661 -5.79 -34.09 -2.57
C THR A 661 -6.59 -33.61 -1.36
N ASP A 662 -6.14 -32.57 -0.65
CA ASP A 662 -6.89 -31.99 0.47
C ASP A 662 -8.16 -31.28 -0.03
N ASP A 663 -9.23 -31.36 0.74
CA ASP A 663 -10.51 -30.71 0.43
C ASP A 663 -10.36 -29.16 0.38
N ASP A 664 -9.44 -28.59 1.16
CA ASP A 664 -9.21 -27.15 1.23
C ASP A 664 -8.26 -26.65 0.12
N THR A 665 -8.72 -25.64 -0.64
CA THR A 665 -7.98 -25.08 -1.77
C THR A 665 -6.67 -24.42 -1.36
N ASP A 666 -6.61 -23.77 -0.19
CA ASP A 666 -5.40 -23.09 0.27
C ASP A 666 -4.35 -24.11 0.76
N VAL A 667 -4.77 -25.25 1.33
CA VAL A 667 -3.87 -26.38 1.63
C VAL A 667 -3.22 -26.90 0.34
N ARG A 668 -4.03 -27.19 -0.69
CA ARG A 668 -3.52 -27.66 -1.99
C ARG A 668 -2.56 -26.64 -2.61
N LYS A 669 -2.91 -25.36 -2.57
CA LYS A 669 -2.08 -24.25 -3.05
C LYS A 669 -0.73 -24.20 -2.34
N ASN A 670 -0.73 -24.24 -1.00
CA ASN A 670 0.50 -24.18 -0.21
C ASN A 670 1.38 -25.42 -0.47
N ALA A 671 0.80 -26.62 -0.50
CA ALA A 671 1.53 -27.85 -0.79
C ALA A 671 2.17 -27.83 -2.19
N SER A 672 1.45 -27.32 -3.19
CA SER A 672 1.90 -27.26 -4.59
C SER A 672 3.14 -26.41 -4.79
N GLN A 673 3.42 -25.44 -3.91
CA GLN A 673 4.63 -24.63 -3.97
C GLN A 673 5.91 -25.48 -3.91
N GLY A 674 5.86 -26.64 -3.26
CA GLY A 674 6.97 -27.59 -3.18
C GLY A 674 7.42 -28.11 -4.55
N MET A 675 6.54 -28.09 -5.57
CA MET A 675 6.91 -28.50 -6.93
C MET A 675 8.05 -27.67 -7.51
N ARG A 676 8.22 -26.41 -7.08
CA ARG A 676 9.34 -25.56 -7.52
C ARG A 676 10.71 -26.16 -7.19
N GLN A 677 10.78 -27.02 -6.18
CA GLN A 677 12.00 -27.66 -5.70
C GLN A 677 12.04 -29.17 -5.98
N ALA A 678 11.06 -29.72 -6.70
CA ALA A 678 10.92 -31.18 -6.88
C ALA A 678 12.18 -31.84 -7.48
N PHE A 679 12.88 -31.15 -8.40
CA PHE A 679 14.10 -31.66 -9.04
C PHE A 679 15.39 -31.42 -8.23
N ASN A 680 15.28 -30.94 -6.99
CA ASN A 680 16.39 -30.96 -6.04
C ASN A 680 16.51 -32.32 -5.31
N LEU A 681 15.45 -33.15 -5.37
CA LEU A 681 15.43 -34.49 -4.82
C LEU A 681 16.25 -35.49 -5.66
N LEU A 682 16.52 -36.67 -5.08
CA LEU A 682 17.06 -37.78 -5.86
C LEU A 682 16.06 -38.20 -6.96
N PRO A 683 16.52 -38.68 -8.13
CA PRO A 683 15.65 -38.97 -9.27
C PRO A 683 14.43 -39.85 -8.94
N ALA A 684 14.59 -40.92 -8.14
CA ALA A 684 13.49 -41.79 -7.77
C ALA A 684 12.43 -41.08 -6.88
N GLN A 685 12.87 -40.18 -6.00
CA GLN A 685 11.99 -39.41 -5.13
C GLN A 685 11.26 -38.30 -5.90
N ALA A 686 11.97 -37.64 -6.82
CA ALA A 686 11.36 -36.68 -7.74
C ALA A 686 10.31 -37.36 -8.63
N ASP A 687 10.60 -38.57 -9.13
CA ASP A 687 9.65 -39.36 -9.92
C ASP A 687 8.39 -39.69 -9.12
N GLU A 688 8.51 -40.12 -7.86
CA GLU A 688 7.39 -40.40 -6.97
C GLU A 688 6.55 -39.14 -6.69
N LEU A 689 7.20 -38.06 -6.27
CA LEU A 689 6.54 -36.81 -5.92
C LEU A 689 5.81 -36.17 -7.10
N VAL A 690 6.48 -36.09 -8.26
CA VAL A 690 5.89 -35.51 -9.46
C VAL A 690 4.71 -36.36 -9.93
N SER A 691 4.84 -37.69 -9.91
CA SER A 691 3.72 -38.57 -10.30
C SER A 691 2.51 -38.38 -9.37
N ALA A 692 2.74 -38.33 -8.05
CA ALA A 692 1.68 -38.07 -7.08
C ALA A 692 1.00 -36.72 -7.30
N PHE A 693 1.77 -35.67 -7.62
CA PHE A 693 1.20 -34.36 -7.96
C PHE A 693 0.37 -34.42 -9.24
N LEU A 694 0.87 -35.01 -10.33
CA LEU A 694 0.18 -35.11 -11.62
C LEU A 694 -1.16 -35.86 -11.55
N ASP A 695 -1.31 -36.77 -10.59
CA ASP A 695 -2.52 -37.56 -10.35
C ASP A 695 -3.49 -36.93 -9.32
N SER A 696 -3.14 -35.75 -8.77
CA SER A 696 -3.90 -35.09 -7.69
C SER A 696 -4.87 -34.00 -8.17
N ASP A 697 -5.75 -33.57 -7.24
CA ASP A 697 -6.66 -32.44 -7.44
C ASP A 697 -5.96 -31.07 -7.43
N ALA A 698 -4.71 -30.99 -6.93
CA ALA A 698 -3.93 -29.75 -6.93
C ALA A 698 -3.32 -29.43 -8.30
N PHE A 699 -3.06 -30.45 -9.12
CA PHE A 699 -2.37 -30.28 -10.40
C PHE A 699 -3.06 -29.30 -11.37
N PRO A 700 -4.39 -29.40 -11.62
CA PRO A 700 -5.07 -28.48 -12.52
C PRO A 700 -4.91 -27.00 -12.17
N ASP A 701 -5.00 -26.70 -10.88
CA ASP A 701 -4.98 -25.33 -10.37
C ASP A 701 -3.56 -24.78 -10.20
N HIS A 702 -2.56 -25.65 -9.99
CA HIS A 702 -1.21 -25.24 -9.56
C HIS A 702 -0.04 -25.78 -10.41
N LEU A 703 -0.26 -26.23 -11.66
CA LEU A 703 0.84 -26.79 -12.49
C LEU A 703 1.98 -25.80 -12.82
N GLU A 704 1.80 -24.50 -12.59
CA GLU A 704 2.80 -23.47 -12.86
C GLU A 704 4.07 -23.67 -12.02
N HIS A 705 3.93 -24.24 -10.83
CA HIS A 705 5.05 -24.53 -9.95
C HIS A 705 5.96 -25.63 -10.53
N LEU A 706 5.35 -26.67 -11.11
CA LEU A 706 6.09 -27.75 -11.77
C LEU A 706 6.68 -27.30 -13.12
N ALA A 707 5.94 -26.51 -13.90
CA ALA A 707 6.43 -25.93 -15.15
C ALA A 707 7.67 -25.05 -14.91
N PHE A 708 7.63 -24.20 -13.88
CA PHE A 708 8.77 -23.40 -13.47
C PHE A 708 9.96 -24.27 -13.05
N ALA A 709 9.75 -25.33 -12.26
CA ALA A 709 10.83 -26.23 -11.83
C ALA A 709 11.55 -26.90 -13.01
N LEU A 710 10.79 -27.33 -14.02
CA LEU A 710 11.32 -27.94 -15.26
C LEU A 710 12.23 -26.96 -16.02
N TYR A 711 11.90 -25.67 -16.00
CA TYR A 711 12.65 -24.62 -16.66
C TYR A 711 13.91 -24.21 -15.87
N ASP A 712 13.75 -23.93 -14.58
CA ASP A 712 14.77 -23.34 -13.71
C ASP A 712 15.88 -24.33 -13.34
N HIS A 713 15.58 -25.64 -13.32
CA HIS A 713 16.56 -26.67 -12.98
C HIS A 713 17.77 -26.63 -13.93
N THR A 714 18.98 -26.52 -13.38
CA THR A 714 20.21 -26.34 -14.17
C THR A 714 20.88 -27.64 -14.61
N GLY A 715 20.56 -28.77 -13.97
CA GLY A 715 21.11 -30.10 -14.28
C GLY A 715 20.35 -30.88 -15.37
N PRO A 716 20.73 -32.15 -15.60
CA PRO A 716 19.97 -33.07 -16.46
C PRO A 716 18.59 -33.37 -15.85
N LEU A 717 17.53 -33.13 -16.62
CA LEU A 717 16.16 -33.41 -16.17
C LEU A 717 15.92 -34.93 -16.02
N PRO A 718 15.22 -35.38 -14.96
CA PRO A 718 14.94 -36.81 -14.72
C PRO A 718 13.90 -37.36 -15.70
N ALA A 719 13.72 -38.69 -15.69
CA ALA A 719 12.82 -39.37 -16.62
C ALA A 719 11.35 -38.93 -16.45
N VAL A 720 10.87 -38.62 -15.24
CA VAL A 720 9.51 -38.12 -15.03
C VAL A 720 9.24 -36.77 -15.71
N ALA A 721 10.27 -35.99 -16.02
CA ALA A 721 10.11 -34.67 -16.63
C ALA A 721 9.38 -34.72 -17.98
N ILE A 722 9.56 -35.81 -18.75
CA ILE A 722 8.83 -35.98 -20.01
C ILE A 722 7.34 -36.27 -19.78
N ASN A 723 7.01 -37.06 -18.75
CA ASN A 723 5.62 -37.34 -18.37
C ASN A 723 4.95 -36.05 -17.84
N ALA A 724 5.67 -35.25 -17.07
CA ALA A 724 5.21 -33.94 -16.61
C ALA A 724 4.91 -33.00 -17.79
N CYS A 725 5.85 -32.89 -18.75
CA CYS A 725 5.63 -32.09 -19.97
C CYS A 725 4.38 -32.57 -20.74
N GLU A 726 4.24 -33.89 -20.96
CA GLU A 726 3.08 -34.46 -21.65
C GLU A 726 1.77 -34.16 -20.93
N ARG A 727 1.75 -34.32 -19.60
CA ARG A 727 0.55 -34.11 -18.78
C ARG A 727 0.16 -32.64 -18.71
N ILE A 728 1.13 -31.74 -18.54
CA ILE A 728 0.89 -30.29 -18.55
C ILE A 728 0.36 -29.86 -19.92
N VAL A 729 0.96 -30.32 -21.03
CA VAL A 729 0.48 -30.01 -22.38
C VAL A 729 -0.91 -30.59 -22.64
N GLN A 730 -1.20 -31.80 -22.15
CA GLN A 730 -2.52 -32.41 -22.28
C GLN A 730 -3.58 -31.64 -21.49
N HIS A 731 -3.23 -31.16 -20.29
CA HIS A 731 -4.17 -30.48 -19.39
C HIS A 731 -4.36 -29.01 -19.75
N ALA A 732 -3.28 -28.23 -19.78
CA ALA A 732 -3.32 -26.80 -20.09
C ALA A 732 -3.64 -26.54 -21.58
N GLY A 733 -3.26 -27.47 -22.47
CA GLY A 733 -3.69 -27.46 -23.87
C GLY A 733 -3.45 -26.11 -24.55
N ARG A 734 -4.55 -25.47 -25.00
CA ARG A 734 -4.49 -24.18 -25.70
C ARG A 734 -4.11 -23.01 -24.82
N ASP A 735 -4.24 -23.12 -23.50
CA ASP A 735 -3.92 -22.05 -22.56
C ASP A 735 -2.41 -21.77 -22.54
N LEU A 736 -1.57 -22.77 -22.85
CA LEU A 736 -0.10 -22.61 -23.00
C LEU A 736 0.31 -21.67 -24.15
N GLY A 737 -0.57 -21.51 -25.15
CA GLY A 737 -0.40 -20.57 -26.27
C GLY A 737 -1.30 -19.35 -26.17
N ASP A 738 -2.26 -19.35 -25.23
CA ASP A 738 -3.11 -18.20 -24.98
C ASP A 738 -2.43 -17.28 -23.98
N LEU A 739 -1.77 -16.28 -24.54
CA LEU A 739 -1.01 -15.29 -23.81
C LEU A 739 -1.81 -14.72 -22.62
N ARG A 740 -3.14 -14.62 -22.70
CA ARG A 740 -4.03 -14.23 -21.59
C ARG A 740 -3.73 -14.80 -20.23
N THR A 741 -3.49 -16.10 -20.29
CA THR A 741 -3.58 -16.92 -19.13
C THR A 741 -2.23 -16.81 -18.45
N HIS A 742 -2.22 -16.88 -17.13
CA HIS A 742 -0.94 -16.99 -16.42
C HIS A 742 -0.13 -18.22 -16.92
N ARG A 743 -0.79 -19.20 -17.56
CA ARG A 743 -0.22 -20.40 -18.21
C ARG A 743 0.62 -20.11 -19.46
N ALA A 744 0.58 -18.91 -20.03
CA ALA A 744 1.45 -18.58 -21.17
C ALA A 744 2.93 -18.53 -20.80
N ALA A 745 3.24 -18.13 -19.55
CA ALA A 745 4.58 -18.24 -18.99
C ALA A 745 5.01 -19.72 -18.88
N ASP A 746 4.09 -20.60 -18.48
CA ASP A 746 4.32 -22.05 -18.45
C ASP A 746 4.60 -22.61 -19.84
N GLY A 747 3.94 -22.07 -20.89
CA GLY A 747 4.24 -22.40 -22.29
C GLY A 747 5.71 -22.14 -22.66
N HIS A 748 6.25 -20.98 -22.28
CA HIS A 748 7.68 -20.67 -22.50
C HIS A 748 8.60 -21.61 -21.71
N HIS A 749 8.27 -21.86 -20.43
CA HIS A 749 9.01 -22.78 -19.57
C HIS A 749 9.08 -24.19 -20.17
N LEU A 750 7.94 -24.72 -20.63
CA LEU A 750 7.83 -26.04 -21.24
C LEU A 750 8.58 -26.15 -22.56
N VAL A 751 8.53 -25.13 -23.43
CA VAL A 751 9.30 -25.11 -24.68
C VAL A 751 10.80 -25.30 -24.39
N SER A 752 11.33 -24.54 -23.44
CA SER A 752 12.74 -24.64 -23.04
C SER A 752 13.06 -26.02 -22.44
N ALA A 753 12.21 -26.52 -21.54
CA ALA A 753 12.40 -27.82 -20.90
C ALA A 753 12.38 -28.98 -21.91
N VAL A 754 11.43 -28.97 -22.87
CA VAL A 754 11.29 -30.03 -23.88
C VAL A 754 12.44 -30.03 -24.88
N LEU A 755 12.94 -28.86 -25.30
CA LEU A 755 14.12 -28.79 -26.16
C LEU A 755 15.38 -29.31 -25.45
N ARG A 756 15.53 -29.00 -24.15
CA ARG A 756 16.59 -29.57 -23.32
C ARG A 756 16.47 -31.09 -23.21
N LEU A 757 15.28 -31.60 -22.90
CA LEU A 757 14.98 -33.04 -22.87
C LEU A 757 15.34 -33.72 -24.20
N TYR A 758 14.94 -33.14 -25.33
CA TYR A 758 15.28 -33.66 -26.66
C TYR A 758 16.79 -33.80 -26.87
N ARG A 759 17.59 -32.79 -26.48
CA ARG A 759 19.04 -32.82 -26.63
C ARG A 759 19.70 -33.93 -25.80
N GLN A 760 19.29 -34.07 -24.54
CA GLN A 760 19.92 -35.00 -23.58
C GLN A 760 19.43 -36.45 -23.68
N SER A 761 18.26 -36.71 -24.29
CA SER A 761 17.61 -38.02 -24.25
C SER A 761 18.01 -38.97 -25.40
N PRO A 762 17.96 -40.31 -25.20
CA PRO A 762 18.06 -41.32 -26.26
C PRO A 762 16.86 -41.32 -27.23
N GLN A 763 17.01 -42.01 -28.36
CA GLN A 763 16.06 -42.00 -29.48
C GLN A 763 14.58 -42.21 -29.09
N PRO A 764 14.19 -43.17 -28.23
CA PRO A 764 12.77 -43.37 -27.89
C PRO A 764 12.14 -42.17 -27.18
N GLN A 765 12.91 -41.48 -26.33
CA GLN A 765 12.45 -40.30 -25.60
C GLN A 765 12.48 -39.04 -26.49
N ARG A 766 13.40 -38.97 -27.46
CA ARG A 766 13.39 -37.90 -28.47
C ARG A 766 12.12 -37.90 -29.31
N ILE A 767 11.62 -39.08 -29.68
CA ILE A 767 10.35 -39.21 -30.41
C ILE A 767 9.21 -38.60 -29.59
N ARG A 768 9.11 -38.94 -28.30
CA ARG A 768 8.13 -38.34 -27.40
C ARG A 768 8.29 -36.83 -27.26
N CYS A 769 9.52 -36.32 -27.20
CA CYS A 769 9.76 -34.87 -27.20
C CYS A 769 9.27 -34.19 -28.49
N LEU A 770 9.46 -34.85 -29.65
CA LEU A 770 8.91 -34.35 -30.92
C LEU A 770 7.38 -34.35 -30.91
N ASP A 771 6.73 -35.38 -30.36
CA ASP A 771 5.28 -35.39 -30.19
C ASP A 771 4.79 -34.24 -29.29
N ILE A 772 5.55 -33.91 -28.23
CA ILE A 772 5.26 -32.77 -27.36
C ILE A 772 5.47 -31.45 -28.10
N ILE A 773 6.55 -31.30 -28.88
CA ILE A 773 6.82 -30.12 -29.71
C ILE A 773 5.71 -29.93 -30.74
N ASP A 774 5.24 -31.00 -31.38
CA ASP A 774 4.13 -30.96 -32.32
C ASP A 774 2.85 -30.51 -31.63
N ARG A 775 2.56 -31.01 -30.42
CA ARG A 775 1.43 -30.55 -29.61
C ARG A 775 1.57 -29.09 -29.20
N LEU A 776 2.75 -28.67 -28.72
CA LEU A 776 3.07 -27.27 -28.37
C LEU A 776 2.88 -26.35 -29.58
N SER A 777 3.25 -26.81 -30.79
CA SER A 777 3.04 -26.12 -32.05
C SER A 777 1.55 -26.01 -32.40
N GLN A 778 0.80 -27.12 -32.26
CA GLN A 778 -0.65 -27.16 -32.51
C GLN A 778 -1.44 -26.24 -31.56
N VAL A 779 -1.01 -26.14 -30.29
CA VAL A 779 -1.64 -25.25 -29.30
C VAL A 779 -1.13 -23.80 -29.37
N GLY A 780 -0.10 -23.54 -30.18
CA GLY A 780 0.48 -22.21 -30.36
C GLY A 780 1.29 -21.72 -29.15
N ALA A 781 1.96 -22.63 -28.44
CA ALA A 781 2.70 -22.34 -27.22
C ALA A 781 3.69 -21.17 -27.39
N TYR A 782 3.67 -20.26 -26.43
CA TYR A 782 4.46 -19.04 -26.50
C TYR A 782 5.97 -19.33 -26.49
N GLY A 783 6.73 -18.66 -27.37
CA GLY A 783 8.18 -18.80 -27.48
C GLY A 783 8.70 -19.97 -28.33
N LEU A 784 7.85 -20.91 -28.76
CA LEU A 784 8.28 -22.08 -29.54
C LEU A 784 8.96 -21.71 -30.87
N HIS A 785 8.39 -20.77 -31.64
CA HIS A 785 8.94 -20.40 -32.95
C HIS A 785 10.35 -19.81 -32.85
N ALA A 786 10.54 -18.86 -31.92
CA ALA A 786 11.83 -18.25 -31.66
C ALA A 786 12.86 -19.26 -31.12
N ALA A 787 12.41 -20.20 -30.29
CA ALA A 787 13.29 -21.25 -29.77
C ALA A 787 13.77 -22.19 -30.90
N LEU A 788 12.88 -22.63 -31.78
CA LEU A 788 13.22 -23.48 -32.93
C LEU A 788 14.09 -22.79 -33.98
N GLU A 789 13.97 -21.47 -34.14
CA GLU A 789 14.88 -20.69 -35.00
C GLU A 789 16.33 -20.72 -34.51
N ASN A 790 16.54 -20.78 -33.19
CA ASN A 790 17.88 -20.89 -32.59
C ASN A 790 18.43 -22.34 -32.61
N GLU A 791 17.64 -23.34 -33.01
CA GLU A 791 18.08 -24.74 -33.18
C GLU A 791 18.51 -25.06 -34.62
N ARG A 792 18.32 -24.14 -35.56
CA ARG A 792 18.79 -24.25 -36.95
C ARG A 792 20.23 -23.77 -37.07
#